data_AF-A0A353PT14-F1
#
_entry.id   AF-A0A353PT14-F1
#
_cell.length_a   1.000
_cell.length_b   1.000
_cell.length_c   1.000
_cell.angle_alpha   90.00
_cell.angle_beta   90.00
_cell.angle_gamma   90.00
#
_symmetry.space_group_name_H-M   'P 1'
#
loop_
_entity.id
_entity.type
_entity.pdbx_description
1 polymer ?
#
loop_
_entity_poly.entity_id
_entity_poly.type
_entity_poly.pdbx_seq_one_letter_code
_entity_poly.pdbx_strand_id
1 'polypeptide(L)'
;AKDVSFTGNVKAASFTQNEGTDTTTFDGIQVYSGDFIFTGNALSVNNTLTVAGLANIINTGLFTTSSTGEIIVTGTFTQNGAGSNSIGANITTANNNISFAKSIDLTQDIVLSTGTGAGNISFSEAINSQGGPRILDLNAGTGSISFGSTVGSAAQPLSRLVLRESSQVSFNDDVSASEGVITVATTSDPCYWTSASSINFPSTDIYFDHNDKTISLGSNLSARNIYFYRGNLNLANRTVNTTADFVVFGNYYDPNDPEWTGADTRFAYFETPSLKYYPAGGTYTDGVFSTPPNASFSDLSGSTISIGANFYNNRADMTGTDEWWLTLNSITGSEPQFNATNAVIAGQWGSPYAVAFNMSVENSTANNGRVTASTVAQNIHDDGGNDNWQFDRPIIQAAATVSDNVIHITSSMPLRNANNEINTLISKLFYHNGTLAFSGSFTDPSCAIETSTDGAGDLKEFYIQTTVVDGTWNTDATGDDPGVQKNSPHPGSSDRLGNNKNIIPNLSLLPGLFRAAEGVTMIQAYGTHTELTPYTGTTDEAKPVLIAVEIGQETHVEHNGTGIVENLVGGQAPYDAHNYIQLRYSEPVDIVGFVGPDMNEYIKIDDPAGPLPNTGQIINVDSGLEITNLISIASGSLSTGSRDVDNAEINMDDGTVHALYRNFSLDPFNGSEPVEAQPHYLRISIAGWTDSTTDSLGDEKSHHFYPGFIISAEQPSGAIIVKENSKITDTLGNILDHTNALSISVQVLAGSGWDTTPPSIAKYVEDEDGWPGKPTNESYYEIIGIDTGGGRVGHFELHIFDNEPEYTSSDTQKWFFGKGWQDDSDFPDTRGGFGNKSGLGGIRMSSLVNSLQAFSYEERGSHFGPGMKGFKFDNASIKQNYASTFLGGPSVLTISDVPYLRLYLEDDDTTLFPMITNFSLQYKMYDQDSSPNGGFITDLAGNLLQDFEGLSIDRTPPSISMTLAPIGSNLLYVLFSKRLNIDDLTEIRDGLSVTGSGDAIAIDSYASVRVKSHIPVGTALIFQLGREVTFDDLLLGRITINAGEKIRDFSKLNHADDNHNHVLSDFALGGIDVLYGYDNKFQILGEGVLAEGEWTLRDFTGTKLTTNKMLTDTDITIATRLSPNGDVDEEAITMILDVDPVSDSLSTIYNFNTDSDWTIWLPTLLPALSKTANAKAKEVAQETGEDAERNFIIPNDSGNPDSFNWKDGD
;
A
#
# COMPACT_ATOMS: atom_id res chain seq x y z
N ALA A 1 -84.97 -19.91 83.19
CA ALA A 1 -85.59 -18.79 82.45
C ALA A 1 -85.64 -19.17 80.98
N LYS A 2 -86.56 -18.61 80.19
CA LYS A 2 -86.65 -18.88 78.74
C LYS A 2 -85.56 -18.12 77.97
N ASP A 3 -85.33 -16.86 78.32
CA ASP A 3 -84.22 -16.05 77.82
C ASP A 3 -83.56 -15.33 79.01
N VAL A 4 -82.24 -15.14 78.99
CA VAL A 4 -81.49 -14.50 80.08
C VAL A 4 -80.55 -13.41 79.57
N SER A 5 -80.41 -12.33 80.33
CA SER A 5 -79.43 -11.27 80.08
C SER A 5 -78.59 -11.06 81.33
N PHE A 6 -77.29 -11.33 81.23
CA PHE A 6 -76.32 -11.11 82.29
C PHE A 6 -75.38 -9.97 81.90
N THR A 7 -75.54 -8.82 82.54
CA THR A 7 -74.73 -7.62 82.27
C THR A 7 -73.39 -7.61 83.04
N GLY A 8 -73.23 -8.49 84.03
CA GLY A 8 -72.02 -8.64 84.84
C GLY A 8 -71.39 -10.02 84.71
N ASN A 9 -70.24 -10.22 85.39
CA ASN A 9 -69.54 -11.51 85.37
C ASN A 9 -70.36 -12.62 86.03
N VAL A 10 -70.28 -13.83 85.49
CA VAL A 10 -70.93 -15.04 86.03
C VAL A 10 -69.87 -16.08 86.31
N LYS A 11 -69.92 -16.67 87.51
CA LYS A 11 -69.14 -17.84 87.88
C LYS A 11 -70.08 -18.89 88.46
N ALA A 12 -70.19 -20.05 87.81
CA ALA A 12 -71.10 -21.12 88.23
C ALA A 12 -70.50 -22.50 87.96
N ALA A 13 -71.15 -23.56 88.45
CA ALA A 13 -70.73 -24.93 88.14
C ALA A 13 -70.99 -25.27 86.66
N SER A 14 -72.18 -24.95 86.15
CA SER A 14 -72.57 -25.16 84.76
C SER A 14 -73.63 -24.13 84.36
N PHE A 15 -73.88 -24.03 83.06
CA PHE A 15 -75.03 -23.31 82.51
C PHE A 15 -75.84 -24.26 81.64
N THR A 16 -77.15 -24.24 81.79
CA THR A 16 -78.07 -25.02 80.95
C THR A 16 -79.33 -24.23 80.66
N GLN A 17 -79.59 -23.99 79.39
CA GLN A 17 -80.83 -23.44 78.86
C GLN A 17 -81.41 -24.42 77.85
N ASN A 18 -82.66 -24.85 78.07
CA ASN A 18 -83.29 -25.90 77.26
C ASN A 18 -84.16 -25.35 76.11
N GLU A 19 -84.65 -24.11 76.23
CA GLU A 19 -85.47 -23.42 75.22
C GLU A 19 -85.32 -21.90 75.41
N GLY A 20 -85.56 -21.11 74.36
CA GLY A 20 -85.63 -19.65 74.36
C GLY A 20 -86.12 -19.13 73.01
N THR A 21 -86.91 -18.06 72.97
CA THR A 21 -87.49 -17.52 71.72
C THR A 21 -86.84 -16.21 71.28
N ASP A 22 -86.17 -15.52 72.20
CA ASP A 22 -85.48 -14.26 71.95
C ASP A 22 -83.95 -14.47 72.04
N THR A 23 -83.20 -13.41 72.29
CA THR A 23 -81.74 -13.45 72.45
C THR A 23 -81.37 -13.63 73.92
N THR A 24 -80.52 -14.62 74.19
CA THR A 24 -79.80 -14.74 75.46
C THR A 24 -78.46 -14.04 75.35
N THR A 25 -78.13 -13.16 76.30
CA THR A 25 -76.97 -12.26 76.22
C THR A 25 -76.10 -12.33 77.47
N PHE A 26 -74.79 -12.44 77.28
CA PHE A 26 -73.76 -12.38 78.32
C PHE A 26 -72.76 -11.26 78.04
N ASP A 27 -72.83 -10.15 78.77
CA ASP A 27 -71.93 -9.00 78.58
C ASP A 27 -70.66 -9.03 79.45
N GLY A 28 -70.71 -9.74 80.58
CA GLY A 28 -69.56 -9.95 81.47
C GLY A 28 -68.83 -11.26 81.23
N ILE A 29 -67.69 -11.45 81.91
CA ILE A 29 -66.89 -12.69 81.87
C ILE A 29 -67.70 -13.86 82.41
N GLN A 30 -67.68 -15.00 81.71
CA GLN A 30 -68.39 -16.22 82.08
C GLN A 30 -67.39 -17.34 82.43
N VAL A 31 -67.51 -17.97 83.60
CA VAL A 31 -66.63 -19.06 84.05
C VAL A 31 -67.44 -20.23 84.61
N TYR A 32 -67.29 -21.41 84.00
CA TYR A 32 -67.99 -22.64 84.35
C TYR A 32 -67.02 -23.81 84.59
N SER A 33 -67.16 -24.51 85.73
CA SER A 33 -66.33 -25.68 86.06
C SER A 33 -66.84 -27.00 85.45
N GLY A 34 -68.00 -26.99 84.82
CA GLY A 34 -68.66 -28.08 84.09
C GLY A 34 -69.17 -27.57 82.75
N ASP A 35 -70.29 -28.09 82.26
CA ASP A 35 -70.76 -27.82 80.89
C ASP A 35 -71.46 -26.47 80.72
N PHE A 36 -71.37 -25.92 79.50
CA PHE A 36 -72.18 -24.81 79.00
C PHE A 36 -73.10 -25.32 77.89
N ILE A 37 -74.40 -25.44 78.18
CA ILE A 37 -75.39 -25.97 77.24
C ILE A 37 -76.43 -24.89 76.95
N PHE A 38 -76.53 -24.49 75.69
CA PHE A 38 -77.52 -23.52 75.21
C PHE A 38 -78.44 -24.16 74.18
N THR A 39 -79.75 -24.04 74.37
CA THR A 39 -80.78 -24.31 73.37
C THR A 39 -81.77 -23.14 73.37
N GLY A 40 -81.89 -22.45 72.24
CA GLY A 40 -82.76 -21.27 72.11
C GLY A 40 -82.66 -20.61 70.74
N ASN A 41 -83.31 -19.47 70.58
CA ASN A 41 -83.29 -18.73 69.31
C ASN A 41 -81.90 -18.11 69.04
N ALA A 42 -81.50 -17.08 69.78
CA ALA A 42 -80.21 -16.42 69.57
C ALA A 42 -79.36 -16.40 70.85
N LEU A 43 -78.04 -16.44 70.69
CA LEU A 43 -77.06 -16.36 71.78
C LEU A 43 -76.01 -15.29 71.46
N SER A 44 -75.75 -14.40 72.41
CA SER A 44 -74.73 -13.36 72.32
C SER A 44 -73.76 -13.50 73.50
N VAL A 45 -72.50 -13.82 73.21
CA VAL A 45 -71.41 -13.92 74.19
C VAL A 45 -70.45 -12.77 73.92
N ASN A 46 -70.52 -11.72 74.73
CA ASN A 46 -69.83 -10.47 74.48
C ASN A 46 -68.54 -10.29 75.30
N ASN A 47 -68.13 -11.31 76.06
CA ASN A 47 -66.88 -11.33 76.81
C ASN A 47 -66.30 -12.76 76.86
N THR A 48 -65.18 -12.94 77.57
CA THR A 48 -64.53 -14.24 77.78
C THR A 48 -65.51 -15.30 78.30
N LEU A 49 -65.51 -16.48 77.69
CA LEU A 49 -66.26 -17.66 78.14
C LEU A 49 -65.27 -18.79 78.43
N THR A 50 -65.14 -19.18 79.70
CA THR A 50 -64.30 -20.30 80.12
C THR A 50 -65.17 -21.46 80.60
N VAL A 51 -64.99 -22.64 80.02
CA VAL A 51 -65.78 -23.86 80.29
C VAL A 51 -64.83 -25.03 80.49
N ALA A 52 -64.84 -25.66 81.66
CA ALA A 52 -63.99 -26.84 81.91
C ALA A 52 -64.64 -28.15 81.38
N GLY A 53 -65.96 -28.17 81.19
CA GLY A 53 -66.67 -29.24 80.49
C GLY A 53 -66.77 -29.00 78.98
N LEU A 54 -67.86 -29.46 78.36
CA LEU A 54 -68.18 -29.17 76.96
C LEU A 54 -69.00 -27.88 76.82
N ALA A 55 -68.92 -27.25 75.65
CA ALA A 55 -69.79 -26.16 75.24
C ALA A 55 -70.64 -26.61 74.04
N ASN A 56 -71.96 -26.73 74.23
CA ASN A 56 -72.90 -27.16 73.18
C ASN A 56 -73.95 -26.07 72.92
N ILE A 57 -73.94 -25.52 71.71
CA ILE A 57 -74.75 -24.39 71.27
C ILE A 57 -75.75 -24.85 70.20
N ILE A 58 -77.03 -24.91 70.58
CA ILE A 58 -78.17 -25.22 69.70
C ILE A 58 -78.99 -23.94 69.50
N ASN A 59 -78.50 -23.05 68.63
CA ASN A 59 -79.18 -21.82 68.20
C ASN A 59 -80.04 -22.07 66.95
N THR A 60 -81.30 -21.62 66.93
CA THR A 60 -82.11 -21.60 65.69
C THR A 60 -81.96 -20.30 64.90
N GLY A 61 -81.63 -19.21 65.58
CA GLY A 61 -81.24 -17.89 65.07
C GLY A 61 -79.72 -17.66 65.21
N LEU A 62 -79.25 -16.41 65.30
CA LEU A 62 -77.81 -16.10 65.26
C LEU A 62 -77.07 -16.45 66.56
N PHE A 63 -75.92 -17.12 66.46
CA PHE A 63 -74.92 -17.19 67.53
C PHE A 63 -73.85 -16.12 67.29
N THR A 64 -73.75 -15.15 68.19
CA THR A 64 -72.82 -14.02 68.11
C THR A 64 -71.76 -14.10 69.20
N THR A 65 -70.50 -13.94 68.82
CA THR A 65 -69.39 -13.70 69.77
C THR A 65 -68.78 -12.34 69.49
N SER A 66 -68.47 -11.56 70.54
CA SER A 66 -67.82 -10.25 70.35
C SER A 66 -66.32 -10.40 70.09
N SER A 67 -65.68 -9.28 69.74
CA SER A 67 -64.21 -9.17 69.68
C SER A 67 -63.51 -9.12 71.03
N THR A 68 -64.27 -9.13 72.14
CA THR A 68 -63.75 -8.95 73.49
C THR A 68 -63.70 -10.29 74.21
N GLY A 69 -62.50 -10.76 74.54
CA GLY A 69 -62.30 -12.02 75.27
C GLY A 69 -62.31 -13.27 74.39
N GLU A 70 -61.74 -14.35 74.91
CA GLU A 70 -61.62 -15.64 74.22
C GLU A 70 -62.67 -16.63 74.73
N ILE A 71 -63.05 -17.59 73.89
CA ILE A 71 -63.80 -18.77 74.31
C ILE A 71 -62.82 -19.91 74.55
N ILE A 72 -62.68 -20.32 75.81
CA ILE A 72 -61.77 -21.39 76.25
C ILE A 72 -62.61 -22.54 76.77
N VAL A 73 -62.60 -23.67 76.08
CA VAL A 73 -63.40 -24.87 76.43
C VAL A 73 -62.48 -26.07 76.58
N THR A 74 -62.30 -26.59 77.78
CA THR A 74 -61.41 -27.75 77.97
C THR A 74 -61.94 -28.99 77.24
N GLY A 75 -63.26 -29.20 77.24
CA GLY A 75 -63.94 -30.22 76.43
C GLY A 75 -64.20 -29.80 74.98
N THR A 76 -65.17 -30.46 74.34
CA THR A 76 -65.57 -30.15 72.96
C THR A 76 -66.38 -28.84 72.88
N PHE A 77 -66.08 -28.02 71.87
CA PHE A 77 -66.94 -26.92 71.45
C PHE A 77 -67.77 -27.34 70.23
N THR A 78 -69.09 -27.30 70.35
CA THR A 78 -70.00 -27.66 69.26
C THR A 78 -71.09 -26.63 69.10
N GLN A 79 -71.18 -26.06 67.89
CA GLN A 79 -72.40 -25.44 67.40
C GLN A 79 -73.11 -26.40 66.44
N ASN A 80 -74.29 -26.88 66.83
CA ASN A 80 -75.09 -27.86 66.10
C ASN A 80 -76.56 -27.43 65.96
N GLY A 81 -76.85 -26.15 66.19
CA GLY A 81 -78.13 -25.52 65.90
C GLY A 81 -78.36 -25.27 64.41
N ALA A 82 -79.59 -24.91 64.05
CA ALA A 82 -79.98 -24.62 62.67
C ALA A 82 -79.62 -23.20 62.19
N GLY A 83 -79.28 -22.28 63.10
CA GLY A 83 -78.95 -20.89 62.79
C GLY A 83 -77.47 -20.65 62.55
N SER A 84 -77.16 -19.56 61.83
CA SER A 84 -75.80 -19.15 61.46
C SER A 84 -74.99 -18.58 62.64
N ASN A 85 -73.70 -18.35 62.38
CA ASN A 85 -72.73 -17.91 63.37
C ASN A 85 -72.08 -16.58 62.94
N SER A 86 -72.01 -15.60 63.84
CA SER A 86 -71.20 -14.39 63.69
C SER A 86 -70.08 -14.43 64.72
N ILE A 87 -68.85 -14.71 64.27
CA ILE A 87 -67.73 -15.04 65.15
C ILE A 87 -66.75 -13.86 65.19
N GLY A 88 -66.55 -13.32 66.39
CA GLY A 88 -65.59 -12.26 66.70
C GLY A 88 -64.52 -12.66 67.71
N ALA A 89 -64.70 -13.80 68.39
CA ALA A 89 -63.78 -14.29 69.42
C ALA A 89 -62.96 -15.50 68.94
N ASN A 90 -61.71 -15.58 69.41
CA ASN A 90 -60.91 -16.79 69.31
C ASN A 90 -61.56 -17.93 70.10
N ILE A 91 -61.35 -19.17 69.65
CA ILE A 91 -61.87 -20.37 70.32
C ILE A 91 -60.73 -21.37 70.50
N THR A 92 -60.45 -21.71 71.75
CA THR A 92 -59.45 -22.70 72.11
C THR A 92 -60.09 -23.86 72.86
N THR A 93 -59.76 -25.08 72.46
CA THR A 93 -60.05 -26.30 73.22
C THR A 93 -58.80 -27.04 73.66
N ALA A 94 -58.94 -27.99 74.58
CA ALA A 94 -57.83 -28.81 75.07
C ALA A 94 -57.88 -30.23 74.47
N ASN A 95 -57.38 -30.38 73.24
CA ASN A 95 -57.30 -31.61 72.45
C ASN A 95 -58.67 -32.22 72.10
N ASN A 96 -59.73 -31.40 72.09
CA ASN A 96 -61.09 -31.81 71.74
C ASN A 96 -61.56 -31.07 70.49
N ASN A 97 -62.73 -31.43 69.96
CA ASN A 97 -63.18 -30.89 68.68
C ASN A 97 -63.72 -29.46 68.80
N ILE A 98 -63.56 -28.69 67.73
CA ILE A 98 -64.31 -27.46 67.44
C ILE A 98 -65.14 -27.73 66.20
N SER A 99 -66.47 -27.66 66.30
CA SER A 99 -67.36 -27.97 65.17
C SER A 99 -68.48 -26.95 64.99
N PHE A 100 -68.70 -26.52 63.75
CA PHE A 100 -69.81 -25.66 63.35
C PHE A 100 -70.67 -26.34 62.28
N ALA A 101 -71.96 -26.51 62.56
CA ALA A 101 -72.91 -27.10 61.64
C ALA A 101 -73.44 -26.12 60.58
N LYS A 102 -73.35 -24.81 60.85
CA LYS A 102 -73.88 -23.74 60.01
C LYS A 102 -72.82 -22.70 59.65
N SER A 103 -73.13 -21.89 58.64
CA SER A 103 -72.22 -20.88 58.09
C SER A 103 -71.66 -19.93 59.16
N ILE A 104 -70.44 -19.44 58.90
CA ILE A 104 -69.72 -18.51 59.77
C ILE A 104 -69.49 -17.20 59.03
N ASP A 105 -69.83 -16.10 59.69
CA ASP A 105 -69.46 -14.74 59.33
C ASP A 105 -68.37 -14.24 60.31
N LEU A 106 -67.13 -14.18 59.85
CA LEU A 106 -66.00 -13.67 60.62
C LEU A 106 -66.08 -12.14 60.70
N THR A 107 -66.17 -11.62 61.93
CA THR A 107 -66.22 -10.17 62.18
C THR A 107 -64.88 -9.59 62.60
N GLN A 108 -63.93 -10.46 62.95
CA GLN A 108 -62.55 -10.16 63.35
C GLN A 108 -61.61 -11.20 62.73
N ASP A 109 -60.31 -11.03 62.95
CA ASP A 109 -59.34 -12.09 62.72
C ASP A 109 -59.48 -13.15 63.83
N ILE A 110 -59.60 -14.40 63.43
CA ILE A 110 -59.97 -15.50 64.34
C ILE A 110 -58.89 -16.58 64.36
N VAL A 111 -58.51 -16.97 65.57
CA VAL A 111 -57.74 -18.19 65.85
C VAL A 111 -58.68 -19.26 66.40
N LEU A 112 -58.66 -20.44 65.78
CA LEU A 112 -59.33 -21.65 66.27
C LEU A 112 -58.27 -22.72 66.55
N SER A 113 -58.16 -23.14 67.80
CA SER A 113 -57.11 -24.05 68.24
C SER A 113 -57.67 -25.20 69.06
N THR A 114 -57.31 -26.44 68.72
CA THR A 114 -57.58 -27.62 69.56
C THR A 114 -56.37 -28.00 70.43
N GLY A 115 -55.30 -27.21 70.42
CA GLY A 115 -54.07 -27.54 71.13
C GLY A 115 -53.14 -28.40 70.29
N THR A 116 -52.44 -29.35 70.91
CA THR A 116 -51.41 -30.19 70.26
C THR A 116 -51.84 -31.65 70.06
N GLY A 117 -52.97 -32.07 70.62
CA GLY A 117 -53.51 -33.43 70.55
C GLY A 117 -54.44 -33.66 69.35
N ALA A 118 -55.34 -34.64 69.45
CA ALA A 118 -56.12 -35.17 68.32
C ALA A 118 -57.47 -34.47 68.08
N GLY A 119 -57.62 -33.21 68.50
CA GLY A 119 -58.88 -32.48 68.35
C GLY A 119 -59.08 -31.97 66.93
N ASN A 120 -60.22 -32.25 66.32
CA ASN A 120 -60.54 -31.83 64.95
C ASN A 120 -61.19 -30.44 64.91
N ILE A 121 -60.99 -29.73 63.80
CA ILE A 121 -61.72 -28.50 63.47
C ILE A 121 -62.58 -28.77 62.23
N SER A 122 -63.90 -28.61 62.33
CA SER A 122 -64.81 -28.93 61.22
C SER A 122 -65.87 -27.86 60.96
N PHE A 123 -66.02 -27.48 59.70
CA PHE A 123 -67.02 -26.55 59.20
C PHE A 123 -67.91 -27.25 58.16
N SER A 124 -69.21 -27.33 58.41
CA SER A 124 -70.13 -27.99 57.47
C SER A 124 -70.60 -27.08 56.34
N GLU A 125 -70.66 -25.76 56.56
CA GLU A 125 -71.15 -24.76 55.60
C GLU A 125 -70.10 -23.64 55.43
N ALA A 126 -70.40 -22.67 54.56
CA ALA A 126 -69.46 -21.64 54.13
C ALA A 126 -68.93 -20.74 55.26
N ILE A 127 -67.69 -20.27 55.09
CA ILE A 127 -67.04 -19.28 55.97
C ILE A 127 -66.85 -17.99 55.16
N ASN A 128 -67.38 -16.86 55.65
CA ASN A 128 -67.29 -15.57 55.00
C ASN A 128 -66.63 -14.53 55.92
N SER A 129 -66.12 -13.45 55.32
CA SER A 129 -65.62 -12.28 56.03
C SER A 129 -66.64 -11.14 56.00
N GLN A 130 -66.99 -10.57 57.16
CA GLN A 130 -67.90 -9.43 57.27
C GLN A 130 -67.14 -8.13 57.59
N GLY A 131 -67.52 -7.05 56.90
CA GLY A 131 -66.95 -5.71 57.10
C GLY A 131 -65.50 -5.56 56.63
N GLY A 132 -65.04 -6.42 55.71
CA GLY A 132 -63.69 -6.43 55.14
C GLY A 132 -63.02 -7.81 55.24
N PRO A 133 -61.91 -8.07 54.51
CA PRO A 133 -61.17 -9.33 54.58
C PRO A 133 -60.65 -9.63 55.98
N ARG A 134 -60.72 -10.89 56.43
CA ARG A 134 -60.30 -11.36 57.76
C ARG A 134 -59.31 -12.52 57.69
N ILE A 135 -58.47 -12.66 58.70
CA ILE A 135 -57.59 -13.82 58.88
C ILE A 135 -58.35 -14.94 59.59
N LEU A 136 -58.24 -16.16 59.07
CA LEU A 136 -58.62 -17.38 59.78
C LEU A 136 -57.36 -18.23 60.03
N ASP A 137 -57.01 -18.41 61.29
CA ASP A 137 -55.83 -19.16 61.72
C ASP A 137 -56.26 -20.42 62.47
N LEU A 138 -55.90 -21.59 61.93
CA LEU A 138 -56.40 -22.88 62.38
C LEU A 138 -55.27 -23.78 62.87
N ASN A 139 -55.43 -24.33 64.06
CA ASN A 139 -54.51 -25.27 64.68
C ASN A 139 -55.26 -26.49 65.22
N ALA A 140 -55.17 -27.63 64.53
CA ALA A 140 -55.80 -28.89 64.95
C ALA A 140 -54.82 -29.87 65.64
N GLY A 141 -53.56 -29.48 65.87
CA GLY A 141 -52.53 -30.36 66.41
C GLY A 141 -52.31 -31.60 65.53
N THR A 142 -52.62 -32.77 66.08
CA THR A 142 -52.60 -34.07 65.37
C THR A 142 -53.95 -34.48 64.79
N GLY A 143 -54.99 -33.65 64.96
CA GLY A 143 -56.31 -33.83 64.36
C GLY A 143 -56.41 -33.29 62.92
N SER A 144 -57.60 -33.36 62.35
CA SER A 144 -57.90 -32.91 60.99
C SER A 144 -58.64 -31.56 60.96
N ILE A 145 -58.42 -30.79 59.90
CA ILE A 145 -59.21 -29.61 59.54
C ILE A 145 -60.10 -29.96 58.33
N SER A 146 -61.41 -29.73 58.43
CA SER A 146 -62.35 -30.07 57.36
C SER A 146 -63.24 -28.89 56.98
N PHE A 147 -63.19 -28.49 55.72
CA PHE A 147 -64.09 -27.51 55.11
C PHE A 147 -65.10 -28.23 54.21
N GLY A 148 -66.37 -28.20 54.60
CA GLY A 148 -67.48 -28.82 53.89
C GLY A 148 -68.04 -27.99 52.72
N SER A 149 -67.70 -26.70 52.65
CA SER A 149 -68.16 -25.76 51.63
C SER A 149 -67.13 -24.62 51.46
N THR A 150 -67.49 -23.61 50.66
CA THR A 150 -66.63 -22.50 50.25
C THR A 150 -65.99 -21.76 51.45
N VAL A 151 -64.69 -21.46 51.36
CA VAL A 151 -63.95 -20.68 52.36
C VAL A 151 -63.55 -19.33 51.78
N GLY A 152 -64.28 -18.28 52.14
CA GLY A 152 -64.24 -16.99 51.46
C GLY A 152 -64.84 -17.10 50.06
N SER A 153 -65.58 -16.09 49.62
CA SER A 153 -66.10 -16.04 48.25
C SER A 153 -65.28 -15.07 47.40
N ALA A 154 -65.38 -15.16 46.07
CA ALA A 154 -64.72 -14.19 45.19
C ALA A 154 -65.14 -12.73 45.48
N ALA A 155 -66.36 -12.51 45.97
CA ALA A 155 -66.87 -11.19 46.36
C ALA A 155 -66.48 -10.78 47.80
N GLN A 156 -66.22 -11.75 48.66
CA GLN A 156 -65.86 -11.57 50.07
C GLN A 156 -64.75 -12.56 50.44
N PRO A 157 -63.53 -12.37 49.92
CA PRO A 157 -62.42 -13.26 50.20
C PRO A 157 -61.96 -13.05 51.64
N LEU A 158 -61.38 -14.09 52.24
CA LEU A 158 -60.57 -13.91 53.43
C LEU A 158 -59.37 -13.00 53.11
N SER A 159 -58.80 -12.34 54.12
CA SER A 159 -57.46 -11.78 53.96
C SER A 159 -56.50 -12.96 53.79
N ARG A 160 -56.53 -13.90 54.73
CA ARG A 160 -55.58 -15.02 54.78
C ARG A 160 -56.18 -16.23 55.45
N LEU A 161 -55.89 -17.42 54.91
CA LEU A 161 -56.15 -18.69 55.59
C LEU A 161 -54.81 -19.26 56.05
N VAL A 162 -54.61 -19.37 57.37
CA VAL A 162 -53.40 -19.94 57.95
C VAL A 162 -53.73 -21.33 58.50
N LEU A 163 -53.07 -22.33 57.93
CA LEU A 163 -53.20 -23.73 58.30
C LEU A 163 -51.95 -24.11 59.07
N ARG A 164 -52.08 -24.24 60.38
CA ARG A 164 -50.99 -24.67 61.26
C ARG A 164 -50.94 -26.20 61.34
N GLU A 165 -50.88 -26.73 62.55
CA GLU A 165 -50.80 -28.17 62.80
C GLU A 165 -52.09 -28.88 62.39
N SER A 166 -51.96 -29.90 61.55
CA SER A 166 -53.03 -30.86 61.26
C SER A 166 -52.47 -32.10 60.58
N SER A 167 -53.03 -33.27 60.88
CA SER A 167 -52.69 -34.51 60.17
C SER A 167 -53.31 -34.56 58.77
N GLN A 168 -54.38 -33.79 58.56
CA GLN A 168 -55.11 -33.72 57.31
C GLN A 168 -55.87 -32.40 57.19
N VAL A 169 -55.92 -31.85 55.97
CA VAL A 169 -56.82 -30.76 55.60
C VAL A 169 -57.69 -31.21 54.43
N SER A 170 -59.02 -31.09 54.58
CA SER A 170 -59.98 -31.41 53.52
C SER A 170 -60.67 -30.15 52.98
N PHE A 171 -60.56 -29.90 51.68
CA PHE A 171 -61.19 -28.79 50.97
C PHE A 171 -62.25 -29.32 50.00
N ASN A 172 -63.53 -29.24 50.35
CA ASN A 172 -64.59 -29.79 49.49
C ASN A 172 -65.20 -28.75 48.52
N ASP A 173 -64.68 -27.53 48.50
CA ASP A 173 -65.14 -26.42 47.66
C ASP A 173 -64.03 -25.36 47.52
N ASP A 174 -64.26 -24.33 46.73
CA ASP A 174 -63.29 -23.27 46.43
C ASP A 174 -62.88 -22.47 47.68
N VAL A 175 -61.63 -22.04 47.70
CA VAL A 175 -61.09 -21.15 48.72
C VAL A 175 -60.61 -19.84 48.08
N SER A 176 -61.07 -18.72 48.64
CA SER A 176 -60.71 -17.36 48.22
C SER A 176 -60.06 -16.58 49.37
N ALA A 177 -58.76 -16.30 49.26
CA ALA A 177 -57.99 -15.48 50.21
C ALA A 177 -57.08 -14.49 49.48
N SER A 178 -57.24 -13.19 49.72
CA SER A 178 -56.57 -12.13 48.95
C SER A 178 -55.06 -12.03 49.18
N GLU A 179 -54.59 -12.42 50.37
CA GLU A 179 -53.17 -12.52 50.74
C GLU A 179 -52.66 -13.96 50.75
N GLY A 180 -53.52 -14.92 50.38
CA GLY A 180 -53.16 -16.32 50.15
C GLY A 180 -53.52 -17.30 51.27
N VAL A 181 -53.24 -18.56 50.98
CA VAL A 181 -53.27 -19.68 51.93
C VAL A 181 -51.84 -19.97 52.38
N ILE A 182 -51.60 -20.01 53.69
CA ILE A 182 -50.29 -20.29 54.26
C ILE A 182 -50.35 -21.60 55.03
N THR A 183 -49.34 -22.44 54.84
CA THR A 183 -49.16 -23.67 55.60
C THR A 183 -47.97 -23.55 56.54
N VAL A 184 -48.14 -23.94 57.81
CA VAL A 184 -47.10 -23.89 58.85
C VAL A 184 -47.23 -25.11 59.76
N ALA A 185 -46.63 -26.24 59.40
CA ALA A 185 -46.72 -27.49 60.16
C ALA A 185 -45.50 -27.74 61.07
N THR A 186 -45.67 -28.33 62.26
CA THR A 186 -44.61 -28.67 63.21
C THR A 186 -44.79 -29.99 64.01
N THR A 187 -45.93 -30.71 63.93
CA THR A 187 -46.24 -31.89 64.78
C THR A 187 -46.65 -33.17 64.05
N SER A 188 -47.47 -33.12 63.00
CA SER A 188 -47.89 -34.29 62.21
C SER A 188 -47.19 -34.31 60.85
N ASP A 189 -46.67 -35.48 60.45
CA ASP A 189 -45.87 -35.65 59.23
C ASP A 189 -46.07 -37.08 58.66
N PRO A 190 -46.62 -37.24 57.44
CA PRO A 190 -47.09 -36.19 56.54
C PRO A 190 -48.46 -35.59 56.95
N CYS A 191 -48.72 -34.36 56.52
CA CYS A 191 -50.07 -33.76 56.48
C CYS A 191 -50.71 -34.07 55.12
N TYR A 192 -51.90 -34.69 55.11
CA TYR A 192 -52.61 -35.01 53.88
C TYR A 192 -53.56 -33.90 53.44
N TRP A 193 -53.48 -33.50 52.17
CA TRP A 193 -54.41 -32.55 51.59
C TRP A 193 -55.39 -33.28 50.67
N THR A 194 -56.67 -33.25 51.00
CA THR A 194 -57.70 -34.04 50.32
C THR A 194 -58.88 -33.17 49.88
N SER A 195 -59.62 -33.67 48.88
CA SER A 195 -60.91 -33.12 48.47
C SER A 195 -61.80 -34.25 47.97
N ALA A 196 -63.13 -34.07 48.02
CA ALA A 196 -64.08 -34.93 47.33
C ALA A 196 -63.92 -34.89 45.79
N SER A 197 -63.38 -33.80 45.23
CA SER A 197 -63.14 -33.61 43.80
C SER A 197 -61.71 -33.14 43.55
N SER A 198 -61.43 -31.85 43.75
CA SER A 198 -60.13 -31.21 43.60
C SER A 198 -59.99 -30.08 44.61
N ILE A 199 -58.74 -29.79 44.98
CA ILE A 199 -58.41 -28.66 45.85
C ILE A 199 -58.23 -27.44 44.95
N ASN A 200 -59.10 -26.44 45.11
CA ASN A 200 -59.17 -25.30 44.20
C ASN A 200 -58.99 -23.96 44.93
N PHE A 201 -58.05 -23.16 44.42
CA PHE A 201 -57.70 -21.81 44.87
C PHE A 201 -57.70 -20.83 43.68
N PRO A 202 -58.84 -20.58 42.99
CA PRO A 202 -58.87 -20.03 41.63
C PRO A 202 -58.16 -18.68 41.43
N SER A 203 -58.29 -17.78 42.40
CA SER A 203 -57.70 -16.44 42.41
C SER A 203 -56.73 -16.22 43.57
N THR A 204 -56.34 -17.30 44.24
CA THR A 204 -55.65 -17.30 45.52
C THR A 204 -54.24 -17.87 45.38
N ASP A 205 -53.27 -17.19 45.99
CA ASP A 205 -51.89 -17.66 46.06
C ASP A 205 -51.74 -18.67 47.21
N ILE A 206 -50.85 -19.65 47.03
CA ILE A 206 -50.47 -20.57 48.11
C ILE A 206 -49.02 -20.34 48.47
N TYR A 207 -48.75 -20.30 49.77
CA TYR A 207 -47.42 -20.25 50.34
C TYR A 207 -47.17 -21.51 51.17
N PHE A 208 -46.31 -22.39 50.65
CA PHE A 208 -45.88 -23.59 51.34
C PHE A 208 -44.69 -23.27 52.27
N ASP A 209 -44.96 -23.17 53.57
CA ASP A 209 -43.99 -22.80 54.61
C ASP A 209 -43.98 -23.79 55.79
N HIS A 210 -43.98 -25.08 55.44
CA HIS A 210 -44.09 -26.20 56.36
C HIS A 210 -42.71 -26.82 56.64
N ASN A 211 -41.80 -26.01 57.16
CA ASN A 211 -40.41 -26.37 57.43
C ASN A 211 -40.26 -27.74 58.13
N ASP A 212 -39.38 -28.59 57.60
CA ASP A 212 -39.10 -29.95 58.10
C ASP A 212 -40.31 -30.90 58.15
N LYS A 213 -41.35 -30.64 57.35
CA LYS A 213 -42.56 -31.49 57.24
C LYS A 213 -42.86 -31.83 55.80
N THR A 214 -43.70 -32.85 55.62
CA THR A 214 -44.24 -33.23 54.31
C THR A 214 -45.72 -32.88 54.20
N ILE A 215 -46.09 -32.19 53.12
CA ILE A 215 -47.48 -32.14 52.65
C ILE A 215 -47.62 -33.16 51.52
N SER A 216 -48.58 -34.08 51.65
CA SER A 216 -48.90 -35.09 50.63
C SER A 216 -50.26 -34.81 50.00
N LEU A 217 -50.31 -34.70 48.68
CA LEU A 217 -51.54 -34.46 47.94
C LEU A 217 -52.33 -35.77 47.78
N GLY A 218 -53.53 -35.83 48.36
CA GLY A 218 -54.52 -36.87 48.09
C GLY A 218 -55.37 -36.59 46.85
N SER A 219 -55.47 -35.33 46.44
CA SER A 219 -56.28 -34.84 45.32
C SER A 219 -55.50 -33.84 44.46
N ASN A 220 -55.93 -33.61 43.22
CA ASN A 220 -55.34 -32.58 42.36
C ASN A 220 -55.50 -31.19 42.98
N LEU A 221 -54.51 -30.33 42.74
CA LEU A 221 -54.41 -28.98 43.30
C LEU A 221 -54.40 -27.95 42.18
N SER A 222 -55.21 -26.89 42.29
CA SER A 222 -55.17 -25.74 41.38
C SER A 222 -55.11 -24.43 42.15
N ALA A 223 -54.26 -23.49 41.73
CA ALA A 223 -54.07 -22.19 42.38
C ALA A 223 -53.81 -21.05 41.40
N ARG A 224 -53.79 -19.80 41.87
CA ARG A 224 -53.29 -18.68 41.07
C ARG A 224 -51.78 -18.78 40.93
N ASN A 225 -51.06 -18.57 42.03
CA ASN A 225 -49.63 -18.79 42.14
C ASN A 225 -49.33 -19.84 43.23
N ILE A 226 -48.24 -20.57 43.07
CA ILE A 226 -47.67 -21.42 44.13
C ILE A 226 -46.25 -20.92 44.41
N TYR A 227 -46.02 -20.55 45.68
CA TYR A 227 -44.71 -20.21 46.21
C TYR A 227 -44.31 -21.27 47.24
N PHE A 228 -43.26 -22.03 46.94
CA PHE A 228 -42.78 -23.09 47.80
C PHE A 228 -41.47 -22.69 48.47
N TYR A 229 -41.54 -22.40 49.76
CA TYR A 229 -40.41 -21.89 50.52
C TYR A 229 -39.70 -22.96 51.34
N ARG A 230 -40.45 -23.76 52.13
CA ARG A 230 -39.84 -24.66 53.11
C ARG A 230 -40.64 -25.94 53.31
N GLY A 231 -39.94 -27.03 53.57
CA GLY A 231 -40.50 -28.37 53.74
C GLY A 231 -40.43 -29.23 52.49
N ASN A 232 -41.11 -30.37 52.53
CA ASN A 232 -41.19 -31.37 51.46
C ASN A 232 -42.61 -31.41 50.87
N LEU A 233 -42.73 -31.45 49.54
CA LEU A 233 -44.01 -31.60 48.85
C LEU A 233 -44.04 -32.93 48.09
N ASN A 234 -45.00 -33.78 48.45
CA ASN A 234 -45.26 -35.05 47.78
C ASN A 234 -46.53 -34.94 46.93
N LEU A 235 -46.35 -34.95 45.61
CA LEU A 235 -47.45 -34.84 44.65
C LEU A 235 -48.22 -36.15 44.50
N ALA A 236 -47.62 -37.30 44.81
CA ALA A 236 -48.26 -38.62 44.82
C ALA A 236 -49.10 -38.92 43.55
N ASN A 237 -48.51 -38.68 42.37
CA ASN A 237 -49.12 -38.91 41.05
C ASN A 237 -50.40 -38.07 40.85
N ARG A 238 -50.40 -36.83 41.37
CA ARG A 238 -51.47 -35.84 41.19
C ARG A 238 -51.03 -34.76 40.21
N THR A 239 -52.02 -34.00 39.74
CA THR A 239 -51.80 -32.79 38.95
C THR A 239 -51.82 -31.56 39.86
N VAL A 240 -50.82 -30.71 39.70
CA VAL A 240 -50.75 -29.36 40.25
C VAL A 240 -50.88 -28.36 39.10
N ASN A 241 -51.84 -27.45 39.17
CA ASN A 241 -52.05 -26.42 38.16
C ASN A 241 -51.91 -25.02 38.76
N THR A 242 -51.18 -24.13 38.09
CA THR A 242 -51.19 -22.69 38.37
C THR A 242 -51.77 -21.93 37.19
N THR A 243 -52.58 -20.91 37.43
CA THR A 243 -53.00 -19.97 36.37
C THR A 243 -51.96 -18.88 36.10
N ALA A 244 -51.04 -18.69 37.04
CA ALA A 244 -49.87 -17.81 36.94
C ALA A 244 -48.59 -18.58 37.33
N ASP A 245 -47.83 -18.11 38.30
CA ASP A 245 -46.45 -18.55 38.56
C ASP A 245 -46.37 -19.79 39.47
N PHE A 246 -45.37 -20.64 39.19
CA PHE A 246 -44.94 -21.73 40.05
C PHE A 246 -43.47 -21.51 40.42
N VAL A 247 -43.23 -21.19 41.69
CA VAL A 247 -41.95 -20.65 42.17
C VAL A 247 -41.47 -21.49 43.35
N VAL A 248 -40.24 -22.00 43.25
CA VAL A 248 -39.65 -22.90 44.24
C VAL A 248 -38.31 -22.35 44.72
N PHE A 249 -38.15 -22.31 46.04
CA PHE A 249 -36.93 -21.87 46.71
C PHE A 249 -36.36 -23.02 47.54
N GLY A 250 -35.36 -23.71 47.01
CA GLY A 250 -34.77 -24.88 47.63
C GLY A 250 -33.75 -24.59 48.73
N ASN A 251 -33.14 -25.66 49.24
CA ASN A 251 -32.15 -25.57 50.30
C ASN A 251 -30.85 -24.92 49.82
N TYR A 252 -30.32 -23.96 50.55
CA TYR A 252 -29.19 -23.12 50.11
C TYR A 252 -29.47 -22.32 48.83
N TYR A 253 -30.72 -21.86 48.66
CA TYR A 253 -31.10 -20.88 47.63
C TYR A 253 -30.02 -19.80 47.42
N ASP A 254 -29.59 -19.63 46.17
CA ASP A 254 -28.55 -18.68 45.79
C ASP A 254 -29.04 -17.80 44.64
N PRO A 255 -29.34 -16.51 44.89
CA PRO A 255 -29.80 -15.59 43.86
C PRO A 255 -28.68 -15.11 42.93
N ASN A 256 -27.43 -15.45 43.22
CA ASN A 256 -26.30 -14.87 42.51
C ASN A 256 -25.99 -15.59 41.20
N ASP A 257 -25.72 -14.81 40.15
CA ASP A 257 -25.13 -15.34 38.93
C ASP A 257 -23.62 -15.60 39.14
N PRO A 258 -23.13 -16.85 39.03
CA PRO A 258 -21.74 -17.18 39.30
C PRO A 258 -20.76 -16.66 38.24
N GLU A 259 -21.23 -16.22 37.06
CA GLU A 259 -20.38 -15.63 36.02
C GLU A 259 -19.98 -14.18 36.33
N TRP A 260 -20.44 -13.62 37.45
CA TRP A 260 -20.22 -12.24 37.83
C TRP A 260 -19.57 -12.11 39.19
N THR A 261 -18.75 -11.08 39.34
CA THR A 261 -18.01 -10.83 40.59
C THR A 261 -18.83 -9.96 41.53
N GLY A 262 -18.95 -10.37 42.79
CA GLY A 262 -19.69 -9.64 43.81
C GLY A 262 -21.15 -10.09 43.93
N ALA A 263 -21.97 -9.33 44.65
CA ALA A 263 -23.40 -9.62 44.76
C ALA A 263 -24.10 -9.23 43.46
N ASP A 264 -24.71 -10.23 42.80
CA ASP A 264 -25.36 -10.05 41.51
C ASP A 264 -26.60 -10.93 41.38
N THR A 265 -27.76 -10.35 41.65
CA THR A 265 -28.99 -11.09 41.96
C THR A 265 -29.79 -11.46 40.71
N ARG A 266 -29.13 -11.58 39.55
CA ARG A 266 -29.79 -11.94 38.28
C ARG A 266 -30.41 -13.34 38.28
N PHE A 267 -30.03 -14.24 39.17
CA PHE A 267 -30.70 -15.53 39.32
C PHE A 267 -31.84 -15.50 40.34
N ALA A 268 -32.13 -14.36 40.97
CA ALA A 268 -33.26 -14.21 41.86
C ALA A 268 -34.61 -14.29 41.11
N TYR A 269 -35.67 -14.64 41.84
CA TYR A 269 -37.02 -14.49 41.34
C TYR A 269 -37.43 -13.00 41.30
N PHE A 270 -37.96 -12.54 40.16
CA PHE A 270 -38.48 -11.19 40.00
C PHE A 270 -39.90 -11.07 40.58
N GLU A 271 -40.03 -10.58 41.82
CA GLU A 271 -41.33 -10.43 42.47
C GLU A 271 -42.10 -9.18 41.99
N THR A 272 -43.04 -9.37 41.07
CA THR A 272 -43.98 -8.30 40.70
C THR A 272 -45.40 -8.84 40.52
N PRO A 273 -46.36 -8.40 41.36
CA PRO A 273 -46.19 -7.55 42.54
C PRO A 273 -45.40 -8.25 43.65
N SER A 274 -44.93 -7.50 44.66
CA SER A 274 -44.20 -8.07 45.81
C SER A 274 -44.98 -9.17 46.51
N LEU A 275 -44.26 -10.18 46.99
CA LEU A 275 -44.80 -11.34 47.69
C LEU A 275 -45.61 -10.90 48.92
N LYS A 276 -46.75 -11.56 49.18
CA LYS A 276 -47.62 -11.24 50.33
C LYS A 276 -47.21 -11.93 51.62
N TYR A 277 -46.38 -12.97 51.51
CA TYR A 277 -45.93 -13.75 52.65
C TYR A 277 -44.48 -14.16 52.51
N TYR A 278 -43.74 -14.04 53.62
CA TYR A 278 -42.34 -14.44 53.75
C TYR A 278 -42.18 -15.49 54.85
N PRO A 279 -41.30 -16.49 54.66
CA PRO A 279 -41.09 -17.56 55.62
C PRO A 279 -40.77 -17.07 57.03
N ALA A 280 -41.47 -17.62 58.02
CA ALA A 280 -41.34 -17.25 59.44
C ALA A 280 -41.43 -15.72 59.73
N GLY A 281 -42.10 -14.94 58.87
CA GLY A 281 -42.20 -13.48 59.01
C GLY A 281 -40.93 -12.71 58.65
N GLY A 282 -40.03 -13.32 57.86
CA GLY A 282 -38.83 -12.67 57.34
C GLY A 282 -39.10 -11.65 56.23
N THR A 283 -38.10 -11.44 55.38
CA THR A 283 -38.09 -10.47 54.28
C THR A 283 -37.46 -11.10 53.04
N TYR A 284 -37.84 -10.64 51.86
CA TYR A 284 -37.15 -10.86 50.60
C TYR A 284 -36.68 -9.49 50.11
N THR A 285 -35.37 -9.27 50.05
CA THR A 285 -34.80 -7.97 49.68
C THR A 285 -33.62 -8.21 48.76
N ASP A 286 -33.62 -7.54 47.62
CA ASP A 286 -32.64 -7.73 46.55
C ASP A 286 -32.45 -9.21 46.20
N GLY A 287 -33.55 -9.97 46.13
CA GLY A 287 -33.50 -11.38 45.78
C GLY A 287 -33.07 -12.32 46.91
N VAL A 288 -32.77 -11.82 48.11
CA VAL A 288 -32.27 -12.61 49.26
C VAL A 288 -33.33 -12.73 50.35
N PHE A 289 -33.51 -13.94 50.89
CA PHE A 289 -34.37 -14.17 52.06
C PHE A 289 -33.60 -13.98 53.37
N SER A 290 -34.20 -13.29 54.35
CA SER A 290 -33.66 -13.24 55.73
C SER A 290 -33.92 -14.52 56.54
N THR A 291 -34.92 -15.31 56.15
CA THR A 291 -35.15 -16.67 56.65
C THR A 291 -34.83 -17.65 55.52
N PRO A 292 -33.80 -18.50 55.65
CA PRO A 292 -33.40 -19.42 54.58
C PRO A 292 -34.55 -20.35 54.16
N PRO A 293 -34.85 -20.44 52.85
CA PRO A 293 -35.78 -21.43 52.32
C PRO A 293 -35.09 -22.81 52.22
N ASN A 294 -35.90 -23.87 52.13
CA ASN A 294 -35.45 -25.26 52.02
C ASN A 294 -36.50 -26.19 51.37
N ALA A 295 -37.22 -25.69 50.38
CA ALA A 295 -38.19 -26.49 49.64
C ALA A 295 -37.53 -27.73 49.02
N SER A 296 -38.26 -28.85 49.02
CA SER A 296 -37.84 -30.12 48.44
C SER A 296 -39.05 -30.88 47.91
N PHE A 297 -38.84 -31.70 46.89
CA PHE A 297 -39.86 -32.59 46.37
C PHE A 297 -39.57 -34.04 46.80
N SER A 298 -40.65 -34.79 47.01
CA SER A 298 -40.56 -36.26 46.94
C SER A 298 -40.54 -36.69 45.48
N ASP A 299 -40.34 -37.99 45.24
CA ASP A 299 -40.40 -38.58 43.90
C ASP A 299 -41.61 -38.07 43.10
N LEU A 300 -41.32 -37.45 41.95
CA LEU A 300 -42.32 -36.80 41.09
C LEU A 300 -43.01 -37.77 40.11
N SER A 301 -42.57 -39.03 40.05
CA SER A 301 -43.06 -40.05 39.11
C SER A 301 -44.58 -40.02 38.93
N GLY A 302 -45.03 -39.99 37.68
CA GLY A 302 -46.46 -39.98 37.32
C GLY A 302 -47.23 -38.71 37.71
N SER A 303 -46.56 -37.67 38.23
CA SER A 303 -47.18 -36.38 38.57
C SER A 303 -47.10 -35.41 37.39
N THR A 304 -47.96 -34.39 37.42
CA THR A 304 -47.96 -33.31 36.42
C THR A 304 -47.98 -31.95 37.10
N ILE A 305 -47.09 -31.06 36.71
CA ILE A 305 -47.09 -29.65 37.11
C ILE A 305 -47.41 -28.83 35.86
N SER A 306 -48.57 -28.17 35.83
CA SER A 306 -49.00 -27.31 34.71
C SER A 306 -48.98 -25.85 35.11
N ILE A 307 -48.36 -25.01 34.29
CA ILE A 307 -47.99 -23.65 34.66
C ILE A 307 -48.57 -22.66 33.66
N GLY A 308 -49.35 -21.71 34.17
CA GLY A 308 -50.02 -20.70 33.36
C GLY A 308 -49.12 -19.52 32.95
N ALA A 309 -48.14 -19.17 33.79
CA ALA A 309 -47.15 -18.12 33.51
C ALA A 309 -45.72 -18.61 33.77
N ASN A 310 -45.04 -18.13 34.82
CA ASN A 310 -43.61 -18.38 35.00
C ASN A 310 -43.32 -19.66 35.81
N PHE A 311 -42.32 -20.42 35.37
CA PHE A 311 -41.69 -21.48 36.15
C PHE A 311 -40.33 -20.98 36.67
N TYR A 312 -40.14 -21.07 37.98
CA TYR A 312 -38.88 -20.74 38.63
C TYR A 312 -38.53 -21.82 39.66
N ASN A 313 -37.33 -22.38 39.54
CA ASN A 313 -36.78 -23.26 40.57
C ASN A 313 -35.30 -22.94 40.79
N ASN A 314 -34.93 -22.70 42.05
CA ASN A 314 -33.54 -22.57 42.44
C ASN A 314 -33.28 -23.45 43.66
N ARG A 315 -32.38 -24.43 43.51
CA ARG A 315 -31.94 -25.39 44.55
C ARG A 315 -32.90 -26.49 45.01
N ALA A 316 -34.07 -26.66 44.39
CA ALA A 316 -34.92 -27.80 44.71
C ALA A 316 -34.81 -28.86 43.61
N ASP A 317 -34.23 -30.01 43.92
CA ASP A 317 -34.14 -31.11 42.97
C ASP A 317 -35.55 -31.60 42.56
N MET A 318 -35.71 -31.89 41.27
CA MET A 318 -36.96 -32.38 40.68
C MET A 318 -36.71 -33.70 39.97
N THR A 319 -36.65 -34.78 40.76
CA THR A 319 -36.32 -36.12 40.29
C THR A 319 -37.53 -37.04 40.34
N GLY A 320 -37.58 -37.97 39.38
CA GLY A 320 -38.56 -39.05 39.33
C GLY A 320 -37.86 -40.39 39.11
N THR A 321 -38.31 -41.44 39.79
CA THR A 321 -37.87 -42.82 39.47
C THR A 321 -38.46 -43.36 38.16
N ASP A 322 -39.56 -42.77 37.69
CA ASP A 322 -40.21 -42.91 36.40
C ASP A 322 -40.60 -41.51 35.85
N GLU A 323 -41.14 -41.46 34.63
CA GLU A 323 -41.52 -40.22 33.93
C GLU A 323 -42.50 -39.34 34.74
N TRP A 324 -42.26 -38.03 34.72
CA TRP A 324 -43.18 -36.99 35.19
C TRP A 324 -43.23 -35.81 34.21
N TRP A 325 -44.28 -34.99 34.28
CA TRP A 325 -44.56 -33.97 33.26
C TRP A 325 -44.55 -32.55 33.82
N LEU A 326 -43.86 -31.66 33.12
CA LEU A 326 -43.89 -30.21 33.32
C LEU A 326 -44.56 -29.54 32.12
N THR A 327 -45.80 -29.10 32.27
CA THR A 327 -46.53 -28.42 31.18
C THR A 327 -46.38 -26.91 31.29
N LEU A 328 -45.62 -26.33 30.38
CA LEU A 328 -45.34 -24.90 30.35
C LEU A 328 -46.38 -24.13 29.51
N ASN A 329 -46.36 -22.81 29.63
CA ASN A 329 -47.09 -21.95 28.71
C ASN A 329 -46.49 -22.06 27.30
N SER A 330 -47.33 -22.09 26.25
CA SER A 330 -46.90 -22.28 24.86
C SER A 330 -46.02 -21.16 24.29
N ILE A 331 -46.00 -19.99 24.92
CA ILE A 331 -45.16 -18.85 24.53
C ILE A 331 -43.98 -18.63 25.49
N THR A 332 -43.61 -19.65 26.28
CA THR A 332 -42.48 -19.57 27.22
C THR A 332 -41.18 -19.15 26.52
N GLY A 333 -40.47 -18.19 27.10
CA GLY A 333 -39.22 -17.64 26.57
C GLY A 333 -39.42 -16.59 25.48
N SER A 334 -40.64 -16.07 25.28
CA SER A 334 -40.88 -14.99 24.31
C SER A 334 -40.27 -13.67 24.75
N GLU A 335 -39.68 -12.94 23.80
CA GLU A 335 -39.11 -11.59 23.99
C GLU A 335 -38.15 -11.44 25.19
N PRO A 336 -37.09 -12.28 25.31
CA PRO A 336 -36.13 -12.14 26.40
C PRO A 336 -35.34 -10.83 26.28
N GLN A 337 -35.12 -10.18 27.42
CA GLN A 337 -34.44 -8.90 27.50
C GLN A 337 -32.99 -9.07 27.95
N PHE A 338 -32.09 -8.32 27.31
CA PHE A 338 -30.70 -8.23 27.75
C PHE A 338 -30.59 -7.42 29.05
N ASN A 339 -29.99 -7.99 30.08
CA ASN A 339 -29.78 -7.34 31.36
C ASN A 339 -28.31 -6.96 31.55
N ALA A 340 -28.02 -5.66 31.58
CA ALA A 340 -26.68 -5.13 31.79
C ALA A 340 -26.42 -4.69 33.24
N THR A 341 -27.34 -4.99 34.17
CA THR A 341 -27.28 -4.59 35.58
C THR A 341 -27.08 -5.80 36.47
N ASN A 342 -26.71 -5.58 37.73
CA ASN A 342 -26.47 -6.65 38.71
C ASN A 342 -27.73 -7.10 39.48
N ALA A 343 -28.92 -6.74 39.01
CA ALA A 343 -30.20 -7.10 39.63
C ALA A 343 -31.11 -7.76 38.60
N VAL A 344 -31.91 -8.74 38.99
CA VAL A 344 -32.89 -9.37 38.10
C VAL A 344 -33.90 -8.35 37.56
N ILE A 345 -34.27 -8.50 36.28
CA ILE A 345 -35.31 -7.71 35.62
C ILE A 345 -36.45 -8.60 35.12
N ALA A 346 -37.65 -8.05 34.96
CA ALA A 346 -38.88 -8.77 34.62
C ALA A 346 -38.75 -9.67 33.36
N GLY A 347 -38.19 -9.13 32.28
CA GLY A 347 -38.07 -9.83 30.99
C GLY A 347 -36.78 -10.60 30.81
N GLN A 348 -35.96 -10.80 31.86
CA GLN A 348 -34.62 -11.37 31.70
C GLN A 348 -34.59 -12.73 31.01
N TRP A 349 -35.64 -13.53 31.17
CA TRP A 349 -35.75 -14.87 30.59
C TRP A 349 -36.91 -14.97 29.59
N GLY A 350 -37.47 -13.84 29.18
CA GLY A 350 -38.73 -13.73 28.44
C GLY A 350 -39.94 -13.60 29.36
N SER A 351 -41.13 -13.46 28.78
CA SER A 351 -42.39 -13.37 29.52
C SER A 351 -43.51 -14.09 28.76
N PRO A 352 -44.05 -15.21 29.28
CA PRO A 352 -43.61 -15.93 30.48
C PRO A 352 -42.25 -16.62 30.27
N TYR A 353 -41.61 -17.04 31.36
CA TYR A 353 -40.34 -17.78 31.33
C TYR A 353 -40.39 -19.10 32.11
N ALA A 354 -39.45 -20.00 31.81
CA ALA A 354 -39.20 -21.21 32.58
C ALA A 354 -37.71 -21.38 32.82
N VAL A 355 -37.27 -21.24 34.06
CA VAL A 355 -35.84 -21.22 34.40
C VAL A 355 -35.55 -22.04 35.66
N ALA A 356 -34.42 -22.76 35.62
CA ALA A 356 -33.91 -23.54 36.73
C ALA A 356 -32.48 -23.12 37.07
N PHE A 357 -32.12 -23.21 38.35
CA PHE A 357 -30.75 -22.95 38.83
C PHE A 357 -30.36 -23.93 39.94
N ASN A 358 -29.09 -24.34 39.95
CA ASN A 358 -28.46 -25.05 41.07
C ASN A 358 -29.22 -26.31 41.56
N MET A 359 -29.84 -27.06 40.64
CA MET A 359 -30.68 -28.22 40.96
C MET A 359 -30.41 -29.38 39.99
N SER A 360 -30.82 -30.57 40.41
CA SER A 360 -30.78 -31.80 39.63
C SER A 360 -32.16 -32.16 39.12
N VAL A 361 -32.25 -32.64 37.88
CA VAL A 361 -33.51 -33.05 37.25
C VAL A 361 -33.34 -34.44 36.62
N GLU A 362 -34.33 -35.31 36.81
CA GLU A 362 -34.34 -36.68 36.30
C GLU A 362 -35.75 -37.05 35.82
N ASN A 363 -35.82 -37.75 34.68
CA ASN A 363 -37.07 -38.29 34.10
C ASN A 363 -38.19 -37.24 33.88
N SER A 364 -37.82 -36.00 33.57
CA SER A 364 -38.75 -34.89 33.32
C SER A 364 -39.05 -34.68 31.83
N THR A 365 -40.32 -34.73 31.45
CA THR A 365 -40.76 -34.29 30.12
C THR A 365 -41.40 -32.91 30.21
N ALA A 366 -40.72 -31.87 29.69
CA ALA A 366 -41.30 -30.54 29.55
C ALA A 366 -42.14 -30.45 28.25
N ASN A 367 -43.39 -29.97 28.37
CA ASN A 367 -44.34 -29.82 27.26
C ASN A 367 -44.57 -28.34 26.92
N ASN A 368 -44.85 -28.06 25.64
CA ASN A 368 -45.18 -26.74 25.09
C ASN A 368 -44.07 -25.67 25.17
N GLY A 369 -42.85 -26.04 25.52
CA GLY A 369 -41.72 -25.13 25.62
C GLY A 369 -40.50 -25.86 26.17
N ARG A 370 -39.40 -25.12 26.37
CA ARG A 370 -38.20 -25.64 27.02
C ARG A 370 -37.89 -24.91 28.31
N VAL A 371 -37.28 -25.61 29.27
CA VAL A 371 -36.73 -24.99 30.48
C VAL A 371 -35.31 -24.50 30.21
N THR A 372 -35.02 -23.24 30.57
CA THR A 372 -33.68 -22.64 30.55
C THR A 372 -32.85 -23.22 31.69
N ALA A 373 -31.93 -24.13 31.38
CA ALA A 373 -31.33 -25.00 32.38
C ALA A 373 -29.88 -25.39 32.06
N SER A 374 -29.05 -24.42 31.68
CA SER A 374 -27.67 -24.70 31.26
C SER A 374 -26.86 -25.40 32.36
N THR A 375 -26.17 -26.47 32.00
CA THR A 375 -25.24 -27.20 32.89
C THR A 375 -24.07 -26.31 33.31
N VAL A 376 -23.63 -25.44 32.40
CA VAL A 376 -22.64 -24.39 32.65
C VAL A 376 -23.37 -23.08 33.04
N ALA A 377 -22.79 -22.27 33.93
CA ALA A 377 -23.38 -21.03 34.48
C ALA A 377 -24.62 -21.19 35.37
N GLN A 378 -25.66 -21.94 34.98
CA GLN A 378 -26.84 -22.16 35.83
C GLN A 378 -26.69 -23.37 36.79
N ASN A 379 -25.61 -24.14 36.65
CA ASN A 379 -25.25 -25.25 37.52
C ASN A 379 -26.36 -26.31 37.65
N ILE A 380 -26.94 -26.69 36.51
CA ILE A 380 -27.93 -27.77 36.43
C ILE A 380 -27.24 -29.11 36.28
N HIS A 381 -27.80 -30.14 36.91
CA HIS A 381 -27.35 -31.52 36.78
C HIS A 381 -28.42 -32.32 36.03
N ASP A 382 -28.09 -32.74 34.81
CA ASP A 382 -28.92 -33.63 34.00
C ASP A 382 -28.64 -35.08 34.40
N ASP A 383 -29.48 -35.62 35.28
CA ASP A 383 -29.36 -37.00 35.78
C ASP A 383 -29.97 -38.02 34.80
N GLY A 384 -30.45 -37.57 33.63
CA GLY A 384 -30.93 -38.40 32.54
C GLY A 384 -32.46 -38.52 32.46
N GLY A 385 -32.93 -38.98 31.30
CA GLY A 385 -34.37 -39.18 31.03
C GLY A 385 -35.16 -37.88 30.84
N ASN A 386 -34.49 -36.74 30.68
CA ASN A 386 -35.12 -35.43 30.53
C ASN A 386 -35.36 -35.08 29.06
N ASP A 387 -36.53 -34.51 28.75
CA ASP A 387 -36.88 -33.98 27.43
C ASP A 387 -37.33 -32.52 27.51
N ASN A 388 -36.96 -31.73 26.49
CA ASN A 388 -37.21 -30.29 26.41
C ASN A 388 -36.61 -29.45 27.56
N TRP A 389 -35.48 -29.88 28.10
CA TRP A 389 -34.60 -29.05 28.93
C TRP A 389 -33.42 -28.57 28.08
N GLN A 390 -33.07 -27.29 28.16
CA GLN A 390 -31.92 -26.73 27.43
C GLN A 390 -30.70 -26.72 28.34
N PHE A 391 -29.91 -27.79 28.26
CA PHE A 391 -28.71 -28.01 29.07
C PHE A 391 -27.45 -27.35 28.49
N ASP A 392 -27.48 -27.00 27.21
CA ASP A 392 -26.39 -26.32 26.54
C ASP A 392 -26.63 -24.80 26.48
N ARG A 393 -25.56 -24.04 26.31
CA ARG A 393 -25.60 -22.61 26.03
C ARG A 393 -24.87 -22.27 24.73
N PRO A 394 -25.23 -21.16 24.05
CA PRO A 394 -24.49 -20.74 22.88
C PRO A 394 -23.04 -20.36 23.24
N ILE A 395 -22.11 -20.70 22.35
CA ILE A 395 -20.72 -20.21 22.36
C ILE A 395 -20.36 -19.74 20.95
N ILE A 396 -19.31 -18.91 20.82
CA ILE A 396 -18.69 -18.64 19.53
C ILE A 396 -17.93 -19.92 19.14
N GLN A 397 -18.42 -20.60 18.10
CA GLN A 397 -17.79 -21.82 17.58
C GLN A 397 -16.64 -21.48 16.63
N ALA A 398 -16.80 -20.43 15.83
CA ALA A 398 -15.77 -19.89 14.95
C ALA A 398 -16.02 -18.39 14.68
N ALA A 399 -14.96 -17.66 14.38
CA ALA A 399 -15.04 -16.33 13.80
C ALA A 399 -13.92 -16.14 12.77
N ALA A 400 -14.17 -15.37 11.72
CA ALA A 400 -13.18 -15.08 10.67
C ALA A 400 -13.31 -13.64 10.16
N THR A 401 -12.19 -12.94 9.96
CA THR A 401 -12.19 -11.68 9.21
C THR A 401 -12.56 -11.96 7.76
N VAL A 402 -13.41 -11.12 7.16
CA VAL A 402 -13.79 -11.23 5.73
C VAL A 402 -13.26 -10.01 4.96
N SER A 403 -13.17 -8.89 5.67
CA SER A 403 -12.49 -7.66 5.27
C SER A 403 -11.84 -7.04 6.52
N ASP A 404 -11.23 -5.86 6.34
CA ASP A 404 -10.66 -5.01 7.39
C ASP A 404 -11.69 -4.41 8.35
N ASN A 405 -12.98 -4.67 8.15
CA ASN A 405 -14.06 -4.16 8.99
C ASN A 405 -15.25 -5.11 9.18
N VAL A 406 -15.17 -6.34 8.68
CA VAL A 406 -16.24 -7.35 8.75
C VAL A 406 -15.71 -8.66 9.32
N ILE A 407 -16.45 -9.24 10.27
CA ILE A 407 -16.19 -10.57 10.83
C ILE A 407 -17.41 -11.46 10.58
N HIS A 408 -17.18 -12.68 10.11
CA HIS A 408 -18.17 -13.75 10.07
C HIS A 408 -18.16 -14.50 11.41
N ILE A 409 -19.32 -14.69 12.03
CA ILE A 409 -19.49 -15.42 13.30
C ILE A 409 -20.31 -16.68 13.06
N THR A 410 -19.79 -17.81 13.51
CA THR A 410 -20.54 -19.07 13.66
C THR A 410 -20.72 -19.39 15.13
N SER A 411 -21.97 -19.58 15.55
CA SER A 411 -22.33 -19.99 16.92
C SER A 411 -22.52 -21.51 17.04
N SER A 412 -22.37 -22.08 18.24
CA SER A 412 -22.56 -23.52 18.47
C SER A 412 -24.00 -23.99 18.24
N MET A 413 -24.97 -23.08 18.29
CA MET A 413 -26.40 -23.33 18.10
C MET A 413 -27.10 -22.06 17.62
N PRO A 414 -28.27 -22.15 16.96
CA PRO A 414 -29.00 -20.97 16.50
C PRO A 414 -29.25 -19.95 17.63
N LEU A 415 -28.88 -18.71 17.36
CA LEU A 415 -29.16 -17.57 18.22
C LEU A 415 -30.53 -17.01 17.89
N ARG A 416 -31.26 -16.60 18.93
CA ARG A 416 -32.55 -15.98 18.78
C ARG A 416 -32.43 -14.64 18.05
N ASN A 417 -33.23 -14.47 17.01
CA ASN A 417 -33.30 -13.24 16.23
C ASN A 417 -34.68 -13.02 15.56
N ALA A 418 -35.71 -13.80 15.95
CA ALA A 418 -37.08 -13.62 15.48
C ALA A 418 -37.68 -12.21 15.73
N ASN A 419 -37.16 -11.45 16.71
CA ASN A 419 -37.57 -10.07 17.01
C ASN A 419 -36.41 -9.08 16.87
N ASN A 420 -35.46 -9.37 15.97
CA ASN A 420 -34.30 -8.54 15.70
C ASN A 420 -33.35 -8.35 16.91
N GLU A 421 -33.25 -9.39 17.75
CA GLU A 421 -32.42 -9.36 18.96
C GLU A 421 -30.94 -9.13 18.64
N ILE A 422 -30.41 -9.67 17.53
CA ILE A 422 -28.98 -9.54 17.16
C ILE A 422 -28.66 -8.09 16.78
N ASN A 423 -29.38 -7.52 15.81
CA ASN A 423 -29.09 -6.16 15.32
C ASN A 423 -29.30 -5.11 16.41
N THR A 424 -30.35 -5.26 17.22
CA THR A 424 -30.64 -4.33 18.33
C THR A 424 -29.51 -4.26 19.35
N LEU A 425 -28.76 -5.35 19.52
CA LEU A 425 -27.73 -5.49 20.54
C LEU A 425 -26.31 -5.43 19.97
N ILE A 426 -26.12 -5.34 18.66
CA ILE A 426 -24.80 -5.43 18.03
C ILE A 426 -23.81 -4.36 18.53
N SER A 427 -24.32 -3.17 18.87
CA SER A 427 -23.54 -2.08 19.47
C SER A 427 -22.94 -2.39 20.85
N LYS A 428 -23.29 -3.53 21.45
CA LYS A 428 -22.75 -4.03 22.71
C LYS A 428 -21.84 -5.25 22.53
N LEU A 429 -21.60 -5.68 21.30
CA LEU A 429 -20.50 -6.58 20.94
C LEU A 429 -19.27 -5.71 20.64
N PHE A 430 -18.18 -5.99 21.32
CA PHE A 430 -16.95 -5.22 21.21
C PHE A 430 -15.81 -6.05 20.62
N TYR A 431 -14.82 -5.35 20.07
CA TYR A 431 -13.53 -5.86 19.64
C TYR A 431 -12.39 -5.00 20.18
N HIS A 432 -11.16 -5.36 19.81
CA HIS A 432 -9.93 -4.71 20.27
C HIS A 432 -9.85 -4.66 21.80
N ASN A 433 -9.97 -5.83 22.44
CA ASN A 433 -9.97 -6.02 23.89
C ASN A 433 -11.11 -5.28 24.59
N GLY A 434 -12.29 -5.24 23.96
CA GLY A 434 -13.49 -4.64 24.54
C GLY A 434 -13.55 -3.11 24.44
N THR A 435 -12.76 -2.48 23.56
CA THR A 435 -12.66 -1.01 23.49
C THR A 435 -13.42 -0.38 22.32
N LEU A 436 -13.63 -1.13 21.23
CA LEU A 436 -14.33 -0.68 20.03
C LEU A 436 -15.60 -1.50 19.81
N ALA A 437 -16.69 -0.88 19.37
CA ALA A 437 -17.97 -1.55 19.17
C ALA A 437 -18.27 -1.82 17.69
N PHE A 438 -18.97 -2.91 17.41
CA PHE A 438 -19.59 -3.14 16.10
C PHE A 438 -20.85 -2.27 15.94
N SER A 439 -21.24 -2.00 14.70
CA SER A 439 -22.38 -1.13 14.38
C SER A 439 -23.41 -1.76 13.44
N GLY A 440 -23.09 -2.87 12.79
CA GLY A 440 -24.01 -3.57 11.89
C GLY A 440 -23.92 -5.08 12.03
N SER A 441 -25.03 -5.76 11.72
CA SER A 441 -25.13 -7.22 11.62
C SER A 441 -25.90 -7.61 10.36
N PHE A 442 -25.38 -8.58 9.62
CA PHE A 442 -25.84 -8.96 8.28
C PHE A 442 -25.83 -10.48 8.08
N THR A 443 -26.50 -10.94 7.03
CA THR A 443 -26.64 -12.35 6.65
C THR A 443 -25.66 -12.76 5.54
N ASP A 444 -24.98 -11.79 4.92
CA ASP A 444 -23.99 -12.02 3.87
C ASP A 444 -22.80 -11.04 3.97
N PRO A 445 -21.66 -11.34 3.32
CA PRO A 445 -20.42 -10.59 3.48
C PRO A 445 -20.42 -9.21 2.79
N SER A 446 -21.43 -8.88 1.97
CA SER A 446 -21.52 -7.55 1.35
C SER A 446 -21.86 -6.45 2.36
N CYS A 447 -22.48 -6.84 3.49
CA CYS A 447 -23.00 -5.91 4.51
C CYS A 447 -23.91 -4.82 3.93
N ALA A 448 -24.61 -5.13 2.83
CA ALA A 448 -25.61 -4.23 2.27
C ALA A 448 -26.84 -4.16 3.18
N ILE A 449 -27.52 -3.00 3.22
CA ILE A 449 -28.65 -2.78 4.15
C ILE A 449 -29.79 -3.80 4.00
N GLU A 450 -30.00 -4.33 2.79
CA GLU A 450 -31.00 -5.36 2.46
C GLU A 450 -30.68 -6.73 3.05
N THR A 451 -29.45 -6.92 3.52
CA THR A 451 -28.91 -8.18 4.04
C THR A 451 -28.85 -8.17 5.55
N SER A 452 -29.43 -7.16 6.21
CA SER A 452 -29.53 -7.03 7.66
C SER A 452 -30.05 -8.31 8.32
N THR A 453 -29.61 -8.58 9.55
CA THR A 453 -30.21 -9.66 10.35
C THR A 453 -31.65 -9.36 10.77
N ASP A 454 -32.14 -8.12 10.62
CA ASP A 454 -33.53 -7.79 10.92
C ASP A 454 -34.50 -8.57 10.00
N GLY A 455 -35.42 -9.31 10.60
CA GLY A 455 -36.36 -10.16 9.88
C GLY A 455 -35.78 -11.47 9.33
N ALA A 456 -34.50 -11.79 9.59
CA ALA A 456 -33.85 -13.01 9.10
C ALA A 456 -34.27 -14.29 9.85
N GLY A 457 -35.03 -14.17 10.94
CA GLY A 457 -35.29 -15.28 11.85
C GLY A 457 -34.06 -15.66 12.66
N ASP A 458 -34.11 -16.79 13.36
CA ASP A 458 -33.01 -17.26 14.21
C ASP A 458 -31.80 -17.69 13.36
N LEU A 459 -30.59 -17.30 13.79
CA LEU A 459 -29.38 -17.43 12.97
C LEU A 459 -28.28 -18.19 13.72
N LYS A 460 -27.68 -19.17 13.05
CA LYS A 460 -26.45 -19.81 13.53
C LYS A 460 -25.20 -19.05 13.06
N GLU A 461 -25.27 -18.48 11.87
CA GLU A 461 -24.20 -17.79 11.16
C GLU A 461 -24.65 -16.39 10.74
N PHE A 462 -23.79 -15.40 10.91
CA PHE A 462 -24.06 -14.00 10.53
C PHE A 462 -22.74 -13.21 10.47
N TYR A 463 -22.79 -12.05 9.82
CA TYR A 463 -21.66 -11.14 9.65
C TYR A 463 -21.86 -9.91 10.53
N ILE A 464 -20.78 -9.38 11.07
CA ILE A 464 -20.79 -8.16 11.87
C ILE A 464 -19.83 -7.14 11.28
N GLN A 465 -20.23 -5.88 11.27
CA GLN A 465 -19.46 -4.80 10.65
C GLN A 465 -19.19 -3.69 11.65
N THR A 466 -18.01 -3.09 11.56
CA THR A 466 -17.71 -1.82 12.19
C THR A 466 -17.67 -0.69 11.16
N THR A 467 -18.27 0.44 11.53
CA THR A 467 -18.21 1.71 10.78
C THR A 467 -17.54 2.80 11.62
N VAL A 468 -16.85 2.41 12.69
CA VAL A 468 -16.13 3.33 13.58
C VAL A 468 -14.96 3.93 12.80
N VAL A 469 -14.85 5.26 12.83
CA VAL A 469 -13.70 5.96 12.21
C VAL A 469 -12.42 5.49 12.89
N ASP A 470 -11.44 5.10 12.07
CA ASP A 470 -10.18 4.46 12.49
C ASP A 470 -10.32 3.11 13.22
N GLY A 471 -11.50 2.47 13.17
CA GLY A 471 -11.75 1.14 13.76
C GLY A 471 -11.39 -0.06 12.87
N THR A 472 -10.92 0.17 11.64
CA THR A 472 -10.50 -0.90 10.73
C THR A 472 -9.21 -1.58 11.20
N TRP A 473 -9.03 -2.85 10.86
CA TRP A 473 -7.82 -3.63 11.15
C TRP A 473 -7.02 -3.90 9.87
N ASN A 474 -5.79 -4.42 10.00
CA ASN A 474 -5.03 -4.82 8.82
C ASN A 474 -5.67 -6.04 8.17
N THR A 475 -5.55 -6.23 6.86
CA THR A 475 -6.21 -7.36 6.18
C THR A 475 -5.70 -8.71 6.68
N ASP A 476 -4.48 -8.80 7.21
CA ASP A 476 -3.88 -10.00 7.82
C ASP A 476 -4.10 -10.11 9.35
N ALA A 477 -5.01 -9.34 9.94
CA ALA A 477 -5.22 -9.35 11.38
C ALA A 477 -6.03 -10.57 11.86
N THR A 478 -5.61 -11.16 12.97
CA THR A 478 -6.28 -12.28 13.64
C THR A 478 -6.83 -11.85 15.01
N GLY A 479 -7.56 -12.73 15.69
CA GLY A 479 -8.09 -12.46 17.04
C GLY A 479 -7.02 -12.30 18.12
N ASP A 480 -5.75 -12.46 17.83
CA ASP A 480 -4.63 -12.25 18.75
C ASP A 480 -3.47 -11.43 18.17
N ASP A 481 -3.44 -11.19 16.86
CA ASP A 481 -2.41 -10.44 16.17
C ASP A 481 -3.04 -9.29 15.35
N PRO A 482 -2.59 -8.03 15.51
CA PRO A 482 -3.04 -6.93 14.67
C PRO A 482 -2.53 -6.99 13.22
N GLY A 483 -1.82 -8.04 12.81
CA GLY A 483 -1.18 -8.19 11.51
C GLY A 483 0.27 -7.68 11.52
N VAL A 484 1.06 -8.00 10.48
CA VAL A 484 2.51 -7.72 10.45
C VAL A 484 2.80 -6.22 10.62
N GLN A 485 3.36 -5.87 11.79
CA GLN A 485 3.49 -4.48 12.23
C GLN A 485 4.70 -3.74 11.65
N LYS A 486 4.67 -2.39 11.74
CA LYS A 486 5.70 -1.44 11.30
C LYS A 486 7.13 -1.67 11.85
N ASN A 487 7.31 -2.46 12.92
CA ASN A 487 8.62 -2.77 13.49
C ASN A 487 9.13 -4.19 13.13
N SER A 488 8.35 -4.94 12.34
CA SER A 488 8.79 -6.17 11.66
C SER A 488 9.86 -5.80 10.61
N PRO A 489 10.81 -6.69 10.27
CA PRO A 489 11.70 -6.49 9.11
C PRO A 489 10.94 -6.27 7.78
N HIS A 490 9.65 -6.61 7.73
CA HIS A 490 8.77 -6.31 6.59
C HIS A 490 7.57 -5.44 7.03
N PRO A 491 7.78 -4.15 7.32
CA PRO A 491 6.72 -3.28 7.80
C PRO A 491 5.81 -2.83 6.64
N GLY A 492 4.62 -3.42 6.52
CA GLY A 492 3.77 -3.12 5.36
C GLY A 492 2.27 -3.34 5.51
N SER A 493 1.81 -4.13 6.49
CA SER A 493 0.40 -4.48 6.58
C SER A 493 -0.49 -3.28 6.86
N SER A 494 -1.66 -3.28 6.24
CA SER A 494 -2.60 -2.18 6.28
C SER A 494 -4.03 -2.65 6.18
N ASP A 495 -4.95 -1.76 6.54
CA ASP A 495 -6.33 -1.86 6.10
C ASP A 495 -6.45 -1.74 4.57
N ARG A 496 -7.65 -1.91 4.03
CA ARG A 496 -7.89 -1.84 2.58
C ARG A 496 -7.60 -0.45 2.00
N LEU A 497 -7.50 0.59 2.83
CA LEU A 497 -7.16 1.95 2.40
C LEU A 497 -5.66 2.24 2.42
N GLY A 498 -4.82 1.25 2.75
CA GLY A 498 -3.37 1.42 2.81
C GLY A 498 -2.84 2.01 4.13
N ASN A 499 -3.69 2.12 5.16
CA ASN A 499 -3.29 2.62 6.47
C ASN A 499 -2.91 1.46 7.40
N ASN A 500 -1.70 1.49 7.96
CA ASN A 500 -1.32 0.53 8.99
C ASN A 500 -2.16 0.73 10.27
N LYS A 501 -2.69 -0.37 10.80
CA LYS A 501 -3.53 -0.40 11.99
C LYS A 501 -2.90 -1.28 13.07
N ASN A 502 -3.19 -0.92 14.32
CA ASN A 502 -2.83 -1.70 15.50
C ASN A 502 -4.10 -2.14 16.24
N ILE A 503 -5.03 -2.73 15.48
CA ILE A 503 -6.36 -3.14 15.93
C ILE A 503 -6.46 -4.66 15.79
N ILE A 504 -7.04 -5.30 16.81
CA ILE A 504 -7.15 -6.76 16.92
C ILE A 504 -8.63 -7.14 16.84
N PRO A 505 -9.09 -7.91 15.82
CA PRO A 505 -10.47 -8.35 15.65
C PRO A 505 -10.90 -9.49 16.61
N ASN A 506 -10.55 -9.38 17.91
CA ASN A 506 -11.07 -10.28 18.93
C ASN A 506 -12.48 -9.90 19.37
N LEU A 507 -13.23 -10.81 19.99
CA LEU A 507 -14.62 -10.55 20.37
C LEU A 507 -14.80 -10.54 21.89
N SER A 508 -15.41 -9.46 22.39
CA SER A 508 -15.79 -9.29 23.79
C SER A 508 -17.29 -9.04 23.91
N LEU A 509 -17.96 -9.82 24.75
CA LEU A 509 -19.39 -9.69 25.00
C LEU A 509 -19.79 -10.15 26.39
N LEU A 510 -20.88 -9.55 26.89
CA LEU A 510 -21.49 -9.89 28.16
C LEU A 510 -22.36 -11.16 28.04
N PRO A 511 -22.45 -11.98 29.10
CA PRO A 511 -23.33 -13.13 29.08
C PRO A 511 -24.78 -12.67 28.84
N GLY A 512 -25.48 -13.40 27.98
CA GLY A 512 -26.87 -13.13 27.63
C GLY A 512 -27.07 -12.00 26.61
N LEU A 513 -25.99 -11.40 26.07
CA LEU A 513 -26.06 -10.50 24.92
C LEU A 513 -26.80 -11.16 23.76
N PHE A 514 -26.41 -12.40 23.47
CA PHE A 514 -27.16 -13.31 22.62
C PHE A 514 -27.68 -14.49 23.42
N ARG A 515 -28.69 -15.17 22.88
CA ARG A 515 -29.39 -16.28 23.56
C ARG A 515 -29.70 -17.37 22.57
N ALA A 516 -29.80 -18.60 23.06
CA ALA A 516 -30.27 -19.71 22.25
C ALA A 516 -31.69 -19.42 21.72
N ALA A 517 -31.94 -19.77 20.46
CA ALA A 517 -33.26 -19.71 19.84
C ALA A 517 -34.29 -20.49 20.68
N GLU A 518 -33.94 -21.71 21.08
CA GLU A 518 -34.74 -22.57 21.95
C GLU A 518 -34.18 -22.60 23.38
N GLY A 519 -35.06 -22.52 24.38
CA GLY A 519 -34.69 -22.56 25.79
C GLY A 519 -33.99 -21.31 26.32
N VAL A 520 -33.66 -20.32 25.48
CA VAL A 520 -33.19 -18.97 25.85
C VAL A 520 -32.00 -18.90 26.83
N THR A 521 -31.18 -19.95 26.85
CA THR A 521 -29.90 -19.95 27.59
C THR A 521 -28.98 -18.86 27.06
N MET A 522 -28.26 -18.22 27.98
CA MET A 522 -27.42 -17.05 27.69
C MET A 522 -26.11 -17.48 27.04
N ILE A 523 -25.68 -16.78 25.98
CA ILE A 523 -24.35 -17.00 25.37
C ILE A 523 -23.23 -16.84 26.41
N GLN A 524 -22.13 -17.58 26.25
CA GLN A 524 -20.90 -17.41 27.03
C GLN A 524 -20.35 -15.98 26.98
N ALA A 525 -19.85 -15.51 28.14
CA ALA A 525 -19.10 -14.27 28.24
C ALA A 525 -17.71 -14.41 27.62
N TYR A 526 -17.23 -13.34 26.97
CA TYR A 526 -15.86 -13.25 26.47
C TYR A 526 -15.29 -11.87 26.82
N GLY A 527 -14.07 -11.82 27.35
CA GLY A 527 -13.36 -10.57 27.66
C GLY A 527 -14.01 -9.69 28.73
N THR A 528 -14.90 -10.24 29.55
CA THR A 528 -15.71 -9.50 30.54
C THR A 528 -15.96 -10.32 31.81
N HIS A 529 -16.19 -9.64 32.94
CA HIS A 529 -16.53 -10.24 34.24
C HIS A 529 -15.59 -11.37 34.69
N THR A 530 -16.12 -12.58 34.93
CA THR A 530 -15.30 -13.72 35.37
C THR A 530 -14.48 -14.31 34.22
N GLU A 531 -14.89 -14.10 32.96
CA GLU A 531 -14.15 -14.52 31.78
C GLU A 531 -13.39 -13.36 31.13
N LEU A 532 -12.23 -13.07 31.70
CA LEU A 532 -11.41 -11.90 31.35
C LEU A 532 -10.74 -11.98 29.97
N THR A 533 -10.70 -13.16 29.34
CA THR A 533 -10.09 -13.34 28.02
C THR A 533 -11.13 -13.14 26.91
N PRO A 534 -10.92 -12.19 25.97
CA PRO A 534 -11.72 -12.10 24.75
C PRO A 534 -11.66 -13.40 23.95
N TYR A 535 -12.62 -13.61 23.05
CA TYR A 535 -12.51 -14.66 22.04
C TYR A 535 -11.41 -14.27 21.04
N THR A 536 -10.26 -14.94 21.11
CA THR A 536 -9.10 -14.69 20.25
C THR A 536 -9.02 -15.63 19.05
N GLY A 537 -9.94 -16.60 18.93
CA GLY A 537 -9.96 -17.56 17.83
C GLY A 537 -10.54 -17.00 16.52
N THR A 538 -10.44 -15.68 16.28
CA THR A 538 -10.82 -15.07 15.00
C THR A 538 -9.71 -15.36 14.01
N THR A 539 -9.99 -16.13 12.96
CA THR A 539 -9.03 -16.43 11.90
C THR A 539 -8.99 -15.34 10.85
N ASP A 540 -7.90 -15.29 10.10
CA ASP A 540 -7.81 -14.44 8.93
C ASP A 540 -8.35 -15.15 7.68
N GLU A 541 -9.45 -14.63 7.14
CA GLU A 541 -9.99 -15.01 5.82
C GLU A 541 -10.22 -13.76 4.95
N ALA A 542 -9.64 -12.62 5.34
CA ALA A 542 -9.76 -11.39 4.60
C ALA A 542 -8.79 -11.44 3.42
N LYS A 543 -9.32 -11.22 2.22
CA LYS A 543 -8.50 -11.29 1.01
C LYS A 543 -7.52 -10.11 0.95
N PRO A 544 -6.26 -10.33 0.49
CA PRO A 544 -5.34 -9.25 0.21
C PRO A 544 -5.87 -8.35 -0.89
N VAL A 545 -5.54 -7.05 -0.85
CA VAL A 545 -5.96 -6.07 -1.87
C VAL A 545 -4.77 -5.27 -2.39
N LEU A 546 -4.83 -4.82 -3.64
CA LEU A 546 -3.87 -3.87 -4.20
C LEU A 546 -4.19 -2.46 -3.69
N ILE A 547 -3.24 -1.83 -3.00
CA ILE A 547 -3.44 -0.52 -2.34
C ILE A 547 -2.67 0.61 -3.02
N ALA A 548 -1.62 0.32 -3.78
CA ALA A 548 -0.88 1.33 -4.55
C ALA A 548 -0.24 0.74 -5.81
N VAL A 549 -0.13 1.59 -6.82
CA VAL A 549 0.67 1.38 -8.03
C VAL A 549 1.59 2.59 -8.17
N GLU A 550 2.89 2.34 -8.11
CA GLU A 550 3.93 3.37 -8.16
C GLU A 550 4.80 3.16 -9.39
N ILE A 551 5.27 4.24 -10.01
CA ILE A 551 6.27 4.18 -11.08
C ILE A 551 7.52 4.92 -10.65
N GLY A 552 8.67 4.45 -11.15
CA GLY A 552 9.95 4.94 -10.70
C GLY A 552 11.14 4.47 -11.54
N GLN A 553 12.32 4.82 -11.04
CA GLN A 553 13.63 4.44 -11.54
C GLN A 553 14.46 3.94 -10.36
N GLU A 554 15.26 2.89 -10.55
CA GLU A 554 16.27 2.45 -9.58
C GLU A 554 17.66 2.99 -9.91
N THR A 555 18.46 3.24 -8.88
CA THR A 555 19.87 3.64 -9.06
C THR A 555 20.72 2.48 -9.57
N HIS A 556 21.54 2.74 -10.58
CA HIS A 556 22.52 1.77 -11.08
C HIS A 556 23.71 1.65 -10.13
N VAL A 557 24.14 0.41 -9.90
CA VAL A 557 25.35 0.11 -9.12
C VAL A 557 26.57 0.21 -10.03
N GLU A 558 27.64 0.88 -9.58
CA GLU A 558 28.88 1.00 -10.35
C GLU A 558 29.54 -0.36 -10.59
N HIS A 559 30.03 -0.60 -11.81
CA HIS A 559 30.68 -1.87 -12.17
C HIS A 559 32.06 -1.97 -11.50
N ASN A 560 32.13 -2.69 -10.38
CA ASN A 560 33.28 -2.68 -9.47
C ASN A 560 34.41 -3.67 -9.83
N GLY A 561 34.24 -4.48 -10.88
CA GLY A 561 35.29 -5.38 -11.39
C GLY A 561 35.80 -6.47 -10.44
N THR A 562 35.26 -6.61 -9.21
CA THR A 562 35.72 -7.59 -8.22
C THR A 562 34.77 -8.77 -8.07
N GLY A 563 34.93 -9.76 -8.93
CA GLY A 563 34.51 -11.15 -8.67
C GLY A 563 33.01 -11.44 -8.76
N ILE A 564 32.71 -12.64 -9.26
CA ILE A 564 31.39 -13.26 -9.20
C ILE A 564 31.12 -13.58 -7.72
N VAL A 565 30.52 -12.63 -6.99
CA VAL A 565 29.79 -12.96 -5.76
C VAL A 565 28.36 -13.21 -6.24
N GLU A 566 27.84 -14.41 -5.96
CA GLU A 566 26.54 -14.97 -6.36
C GLU A 566 25.65 -14.03 -7.23
N ASN A 567 25.59 -14.34 -8.53
CA ASN A 567 24.70 -13.75 -9.56
C ASN A 567 24.96 -12.32 -10.05
N LEU A 568 25.94 -11.58 -9.51
CA LEU A 568 26.30 -10.27 -10.03
C LEU A 568 27.47 -10.36 -11.03
N VAL A 569 27.25 -9.93 -12.28
CA VAL A 569 28.34 -9.72 -13.25
C VAL A 569 28.92 -8.33 -13.01
N GLY A 570 29.97 -8.26 -12.19
CA GLY A 570 30.64 -6.99 -11.86
C GLY A 570 29.82 -6.03 -10.98
N GLY A 571 28.78 -6.51 -10.31
CA GLY A 571 27.88 -5.70 -9.48
C GLY A 571 26.55 -5.33 -10.15
N GLN A 572 26.34 -5.67 -11.42
CA GLN A 572 25.07 -5.47 -12.13
C GLN A 572 24.02 -6.49 -11.67
N ALA A 573 22.79 -6.03 -11.40
CA ALA A 573 21.66 -6.91 -11.15
C ALA A 573 21.28 -7.69 -12.43
N PRO A 574 20.71 -8.90 -12.30
CA PRO A 574 20.30 -9.70 -13.46
C PRO A 574 19.01 -9.18 -14.14
N TYR A 575 18.56 -7.99 -13.74
CA TYR A 575 17.54 -7.18 -14.39
C TYR A 575 17.95 -5.70 -14.38
N ASP A 576 17.32 -4.89 -15.22
CA ASP A 576 17.47 -3.44 -15.27
C ASP A 576 16.12 -2.79 -14.94
N ALA A 577 16.11 -1.96 -13.89
CA ALA A 577 14.94 -1.29 -13.35
C ALA A 577 15.06 0.24 -13.36
N HIS A 578 15.81 0.82 -14.30
CA HIS A 578 15.82 2.28 -14.53
C HIS A 578 14.44 2.82 -14.89
N ASN A 579 13.55 1.98 -15.44
CA ASN A 579 12.12 2.21 -15.40
C ASN A 579 11.46 1.00 -14.74
N TYR A 580 10.57 1.24 -13.78
CA TYR A 580 9.76 0.18 -13.17
C TYR A 580 8.31 0.58 -12.92
N ILE A 581 7.47 -0.44 -12.73
CA ILE A 581 6.14 -0.34 -12.13
C ILE A 581 6.14 -1.19 -10.86
N GLN A 582 5.72 -0.63 -9.74
CA GLN A 582 5.66 -1.27 -8.43
C GLN A 582 4.19 -1.43 -8.00
N LEU A 583 3.82 -2.65 -7.66
CA LEU A 583 2.54 -2.99 -7.07
C LEU A 583 2.72 -3.20 -5.56
N ARG A 584 1.87 -2.58 -4.75
CA ARG A 584 1.86 -2.76 -3.29
C ARG A 584 0.53 -3.37 -2.83
N TYR A 585 0.61 -4.46 -2.09
CA TYR A 585 -0.52 -5.17 -1.49
C TYR A 585 -0.71 -4.77 -0.02
N SER A 586 -1.93 -4.92 0.49
CA SER A 586 -2.32 -4.57 1.87
C SER A 586 -1.63 -5.44 2.93
N GLU A 587 -1.09 -6.58 2.54
CA GLU A 587 -0.48 -7.58 3.43
C GLU A 587 0.57 -8.41 2.65
N PRO A 588 1.34 -9.29 3.31
CA PRO A 588 2.25 -10.21 2.64
C PRO A 588 1.50 -11.12 1.66
N VAL A 589 1.94 -11.15 0.40
CA VAL A 589 1.39 -12.06 -0.61
C VAL A 589 2.41 -13.09 -1.07
N ASP A 590 1.93 -14.32 -1.23
CA ASP A 590 2.57 -15.41 -1.94
C ASP A 590 2.21 -15.33 -3.43
N ILE A 591 3.25 -15.17 -4.25
CA ILE A 591 3.15 -15.10 -5.70
C ILE A 591 3.84 -16.33 -6.27
N VAL A 592 3.16 -17.11 -7.11
CA VAL A 592 3.73 -18.32 -7.72
C VAL A 592 5.04 -17.97 -8.43
N GLY A 593 6.11 -18.69 -8.12
CA GLY A 593 7.46 -18.40 -8.60
C GLY A 593 8.31 -17.54 -7.64
N PHE A 594 7.72 -16.85 -6.67
CA PHE A 594 8.44 -16.09 -5.63
C PHE A 594 8.11 -16.60 -4.21
N VAL A 595 8.00 -17.93 -4.05
CA VAL A 595 7.57 -18.55 -2.78
C VAL A 595 8.78 -18.99 -1.95
N GLY A 596 8.81 -18.65 -0.66
CA GLY A 596 9.85 -19.07 0.30
C GLY A 596 10.76 -17.94 0.80
N PRO A 597 11.67 -18.24 1.75
CA PRO A 597 12.56 -17.24 2.36
C PRO A 597 13.62 -16.68 1.40
N ASP A 598 13.99 -17.46 0.38
CA ASP A 598 14.94 -17.10 -0.67
C ASP A 598 14.18 -16.83 -1.97
N MET A 599 13.23 -15.88 -1.94
CA MET A 599 12.41 -15.51 -3.11
C MET A 599 13.27 -15.45 -4.37
N ASN A 600 12.80 -16.07 -5.47
CA ASN A 600 13.50 -16.02 -6.75
C ASN A 600 13.97 -14.58 -7.02
N GLU A 601 15.23 -14.42 -7.39
CA GLU A 601 15.86 -13.12 -7.59
C GLU A 601 15.06 -12.26 -8.58
N TYR A 602 14.62 -12.87 -9.68
CA TYR A 602 13.69 -12.31 -10.66
C TYR A 602 13.08 -13.43 -11.53
N ILE A 603 12.06 -13.09 -12.33
CA ILE A 603 11.40 -13.97 -13.29
C ILE A 603 11.27 -13.22 -14.62
N LYS A 604 11.73 -13.84 -15.71
CA LYS A 604 11.55 -13.33 -17.08
C LYS A 604 10.13 -13.62 -17.58
N ILE A 605 9.57 -12.71 -18.36
CA ILE A 605 8.19 -12.81 -18.87
C ILE A 605 8.11 -13.57 -20.20
N ASP A 606 9.26 -13.92 -20.78
CA ASP A 606 9.42 -14.59 -22.08
C ASP A 606 9.25 -16.13 -22.02
N ASP A 607 9.22 -16.75 -20.84
CA ASP A 607 9.07 -18.21 -20.67
C ASP A 607 7.60 -18.64 -20.56
N PRO A 608 6.99 -19.22 -21.61
CA PRO A 608 5.59 -19.66 -21.57
C PRO A 608 5.37 -20.92 -20.72
N ALA A 609 6.46 -21.58 -20.29
CA ALA A 609 6.44 -22.73 -19.37
C ALA A 609 6.82 -22.34 -17.94
N GLY A 610 7.14 -21.06 -17.70
CA GLY A 610 7.53 -20.52 -16.41
C GLY A 610 6.38 -20.52 -15.37
N PRO A 611 6.66 -20.15 -14.12
CA PRO A 611 5.66 -20.11 -13.04
C PRO A 611 4.55 -19.07 -13.27
N LEU A 612 4.82 -18.04 -14.09
CA LEU A 612 3.94 -16.92 -14.42
C LEU A 612 3.90 -16.66 -15.94
N PRO A 613 3.44 -17.63 -16.75
CA PRO A 613 3.54 -17.54 -18.20
C PRO A 613 2.63 -16.44 -18.73
N ASN A 614 3.17 -15.53 -19.56
CA ASN A 614 2.48 -14.35 -20.09
C ASN A 614 1.88 -13.44 -19.00
N THR A 615 2.31 -13.52 -17.74
CA THR A 615 1.85 -12.63 -16.65
C THR A 615 2.91 -11.58 -16.44
N GLY A 616 2.54 -10.30 -16.48
CA GLY A 616 3.50 -9.20 -16.43
C GLY A 616 3.89 -8.65 -17.81
N GLN A 617 3.47 -9.29 -18.91
CA GLN A 617 3.61 -8.74 -20.27
C GLN A 617 2.86 -7.40 -20.32
N ILE A 618 3.51 -6.36 -20.85
CA ILE A 618 2.92 -5.03 -21.00
C ILE A 618 2.47 -4.87 -22.44
N ILE A 619 1.19 -4.55 -22.62
CA ILE A 619 0.59 -4.33 -23.95
C ILE A 619 -0.16 -3.00 -23.97
N ASN A 620 -0.15 -2.33 -25.12
CA ASN A 620 -1.00 -1.16 -25.35
C ASN A 620 -2.45 -1.58 -25.55
N VAL A 621 -3.38 -0.86 -24.92
CA VAL A 621 -4.84 -1.03 -25.10
C VAL A 621 -5.45 0.28 -25.62
N ASP A 622 -6.74 0.28 -26.00
CA ASP A 622 -7.42 1.43 -26.63
C ASP A 622 -7.18 2.78 -25.92
N SER A 623 -7.03 2.74 -24.59
CA SER A 623 -6.53 3.86 -23.78
C SER A 623 -5.66 3.33 -22.63
N GLY A 624 -4.33 3.51 -22.73
CA GLY A 624 -3.38 3.17 -21.69
C GLY A 624 -2.68 1.82 -21.86
N LEU A 625 -2.33 1.18 -20.74
CA LEU A 625 -1.53 -0.04 -20.69
C LEU A 625 -2.27 -1.16 -19.97
N GLU A 626 -2.08 -2.40 -20.41
CA GLU A 626 -2.41 -3.59 -19.62
C GLU A 626 -1.15 -4.35 -19.26
N ILE A 627 -0.97 -4.58 -17.96
CA ILE A 627 -0.03 -5.56 -17.43
C ILE A 627 -0.83 -6.85 -17.25
N THR A 628 -0.67 -7.74 -18.22
CA THR A 628 -1.41 -8.99 -18.34
C THR A 628 -1.54 -9.76 -17.02
N ASN A 629 -2.77 -10.17 -16.69
CA ASN A 629 -3.16 -10.85 -15.45
C ASN A 629 -2.84 -10.09 -14.13
N LEU A 630 -2.43 -8.82 -14.18
CA LEU A 630 -2.15 -8.02 -12.98
C LEU A 630 -3.07 -6.79 -12.91
N ILE A 631 -2.90 -5.82 -13.83
CA ILE A 631 -3.60 -4.53 -13.79
C ILE A 631 -3.81 -3.93 -15.20
N SER A 632 -4.80 -3.05 -15.35
CA SER A 632 -4.88 -2.08 -16.45
C SER A 632 -4.72 -0.65 -15.93
N ILE A 633 -4.02 0.18 -16.67
CA ILE A 633 -3.71 1.59 -16.38
C ILE A 633 -4.37 2.47 -17.44
N ALA A 634 -5.08 3.52 -17.03
CA ALA A 634 -5.92 4.32 -17.93
C ALA A 634 -5.17 5.11 -19.03
N SER A 635 -3.91 5.49 -18.79
CA SER A 635 -3.10 6.30 -19.71
C SER A 635 -1.64 5.84 -19.71
N GLY A 636 -0.91 6.22 -20.76
CA GLY A 636 0.46 5.80 -21.04
C GLY A 636 0.53 4.94 -22.30
N SER A 637 1.73 4.79 -22.85
CA SER A 637 2.00 3.91 -23.98
C SER A 637 3.43 3.38 -23.90
N LEU A 638 3.66 2.20 -24.44
CA LEU A 638 4.98 1.56 -24.41
C LEU A 638 5.16 0.72 -25.67
N SER A 639 6.17 1.05 -26.46
CA SER A 639 6.61 0.27 -27.62
C SER A 639 8.00 -0.26 -27.36
N THR A 640 8.11 -1.58 -27.30
CA THR A 640 9.35 -2.30 -27.00
C THR A 640 9.68 -3.31 -28.08
N GLY A 641 10.97 -3.56 -28.25
CA GLY A 641 11.48 -4.65 -29.08
C GLY A 641 12.58 -5.41 -28.36
N SER A 642 12.98 -6.53 -28.94
CA SER A 642 14.08 -7.38 -28.47
C SER A 642 15.02 -7.76 -29.60
N ARG A 643 16.28 -8.05 -29.22
CA ARG A 643 17.29 -8.60 -30.10
C ARG A 643 18.17 -9.61 -29.35
N ASP A 644 18.73 -10.58 -30.07
CA ASP A 644 19.84 -11.39 -29.55
C ASP A 644 21.19 -10.66 -29.67
N VAL A 645 22.23 -11.19 -29.02
CA VAL A 645 23.56 -10.56 -28.96
C VAL A 645 24.22 -10.40 -30.33
N ASP A 646 23.90 -11.29 -31.27
CA ASP A 646 24.45 -11.31 -32.62
C ASP A 646 23.62 -10.48 -33.63
N ASN A 647 22.51 -9.86 -33.19
CA ASN A 647 21.52 -9.20 -34.05
C ASN A 647 20.96 -10.11 -35.17
N ALA A 648 20.88 -11.43 -34.93
CA ALA A 648 20.35 -12.42 -35.86
C ALA A 648 18.82 -12.64 -35.68
N GLU A 649 18.32 -12.48 -34.47
CA GLU A 649 16.90 -12.61 -34.11
C GLU A 649 16.41 -11.28 -33.52
N ILE A 650 15.61 -10.54 -34.30
CA ILE A 650 15.10 -9.22 -33.93
C ILE A 650 13.57 -9.24 -33.96
N ASN A 651 12.95 -8.78 -32.88
CA ASN A 651 11.52 -8.56 -32.79
C ASN A 651 11.24 -7.09 -32.43
N MET A 652 10.61 -6.35 -33.33
CA MET A 652 10.29 -4.93 -33.11
C MET A 652 8.98 -4.70 -32.34
N ASP A 653 8.27 -5.78 -32.00
CA ASP A 653 7.04 -5.76 -31.18
C ASP A 653 7.12 -6.88 -30.14
N ASP A 654 7.81 -6.60 -29.05
CA ASP A 654 8.05 -7.56 -27.98
C ASP A 654 7.66 -6.98 -26.61
N GLY A 655 6.46 -7.32 -26.15
CA GLY A 655 5.98 -6.96 -24.81
C GLY A 655 6.48 -7.88 -23.69
N THR A 656 7.36 -8.85 -23.97
CA THR A 656 7.87 -9.82 -22.98
C THR A 656 9.25 -9.46 -22.43
N VAL A 657 9.82 -8.34 -22.86
CA VAL A 657 11.15 -7.84 -22.47
C VAL A 657 11.27 -7.35 -21.02
N HIS A 658 10.26 -7.59 -20.20
CA HIS A 658 10.16 -7.15 -18.82
C HIS A 658 10.61 -8.24 -17.83
N ALA A 659 11.00 -7.84 -16.62
CA ALA A 659 11.30 -8.76 -15.52
C ALA A 659 10.39 -8.49 -14.32
N LEU A 660 9.93 -9.56 -13.65
CA LEU A 660 9.29 -9.47 -12.34
C LEU A 660 10.33 -9.71 -11.25
N TYR A 661 10.30 -8.95 -10.16
CA TYR A 661 11.21 -9.16 -9.03
C TYR A 661 10.63 -8.61 -7.72
N ARG A 662 11.14 -9.14 -6.59
CA ARG A 662 10.66 -8.82 -5.23
C ARG A 662 11.78 -8.57 -4.22
N ASN A 663 13.04 -8.68 -4.65
CA ASN A 663 14.20 -8.39 -3.82
C ASN A 663 14.72 -7.01 -4.24
N PHE A 664 14.44 -5.97 -3.43
CA PHE A 664 14.83 -4.59 -3.75
C PHE A 664 14.74 -3.68 -2.52
N SER A 665 15.34 -2.49 -2.59
CA SER A 665 15.14 -1.43 -1.59
C SER A 665 13.89 -0.60 -1.89
N LEU A 666 13.13 -0.26 -0.85
CA LEU A 666 11.99 0.67 -0.93
C LEU A 666 12.42 2.14 -1.10
N ASP A 667 13.69 2.46 -0.81
CA ASP A 667 14.31 3.73 -1.19
C ASP A 667 15.16 3.52 -2.46
N PRO A 668 14.59 3.73 -3.66
CA PRO A 668 15.28 3.41 -4.91
C PRO A 668 16.51 4.31 -5.18
N PHE A 669 16.67 5.40 -4.42
CA PHE A 669 17.79 6.33 -4.53
C PHE A 669 18.93 6.03 -3.57
N ASN A 670 18.73 5.14 -2.61
CA ASN A 670 19.74 4.79 -1.61
C ASN A 670 20.38 3.43 -1.91
N GLY A 671 21.36 3.42 -2.80
CA GLY A 671 22.14 2.23 -3.15
C GLY A 671 23.00 1.64 -2.01
N SER A 672 22.93 2.19 -0.79
CA SER A 672 23.55 1.61 0.41
C SER A 672 22.60 0.79 1.27
N GLU A 673 21.29 0.84 1.00
CA GLU A 673 20.31 -0.03 1.63
C GLU A 673 20.49 -1.48 1.17
N PRO A 674 20.42 -2.47 2.08
CA PRO A 674 20.49 -3.87 1.70
C PRO A 674 19.29 -4.23 0.83
N VAL A 675 19.54 -4.98 -0.24
CA VAL A 675 18.49 -5.62 -1.04
C VAL A 675 17.87 -6.72 -0.18
N GLU A 676 16.59 -6.57 0.14
CA GLU A 676 15.84 -7.51 0.97
C GLU A 676 14.54 -7.94 0.28
N ALA A 677 14.01 -9.07 0.73
CA ALA A 677 12.73 -9.61 0.32
C ALA A 677 11.59 -8.64 0.67
N GLN A 678 10.75 -8.29 -0.33
CA GLN A 678 9.60 -7.40 -0.19
C GLN A 678 8.28 -8.16 -0.30
N PRO A 679 7.78 -8.77 0.80
CA PRO A 679 6.61 -9.64 0.74
C PRO A 679 5.29 -8.89 0.46
N HIS A 680 5.26 -7.56 0.60
CA HIS A 680 4.11 -6.72 0.25
C HIS A 680 4.13 -6.18 -1.17
N TYR A 681 5.23 -6.41 -1.92
CA TYR A 681 5.44 -5.73 -3.19
C TYR A 681 5.80 -6.70 -4.32
N LEU A 682 5.49 -6.25 -5.54
CA LEU A 682 5.96 -6.82 -6.79
C LEU A 682 6.42 -5.66 -7.68
N ARG A 683 7.68 -5.69 -8.14
CA ARG A 683 8.17 -4.76 -9.16
C ARG A 683 8.23 -5.44 -10.52
N ILE A 684 7.94 -4.65 -11.54
CA ILE A 684 8.08 -4.98 -12.96
C ILE A 684 9.10 -4.02 -13.56
N SER A 685 10.21 -4.55 -14.05
CA SER A 685 11.26 -3.80 -14.74
C SER A 685 10.91 -3.64 -16.22
N ILE A 686 11.19 -2.47 -16.81
CA ILE A 686 10.84 -2.17 -18.20
C ILE A 686 12.03 -2.43 -19.13
N ALA A 687 11.83 -3.25 -20.17
CA ALA A 687 12.89 -3.63 -21.13
C ALA A 687 14.21 -4.06 -20.45
N GLY A 688 14.10 -4.87 -19.39
CA GLY A 688 15.17 -5.00 -18.41
C GLY A 688 15.58 -6.43 -18.05
N TRP A 689 15.00 -7.51 -18.58
CA TRP A 689 15.55 -8.84 -18.30
C TRP A 689 16.85 -9.10 -19.07
N THR A 690 17.72 -9.98 -18.54
CA THR A 690 19.04 -10.30 -19.13
C THR A 690 19.12 -11.72 -19.71
N ASP A 691 19.76 -11.90 -20.87
CA ASP A 691 19.85 -13.20 -21.55
C ASP A 691 21.19 -13.90 -21.35
N SER A 692 22.28 -13.15 -21.50
CA SER A 692 23.64 -13.66 -21.46
C SER A 692 24.60 -12.59 -20.93
N THR A 693 25.90 -12.87 -21.01
CA THR A 693 26.97 -11.91 -20.73
C THR A 693 27.76 -11.63 -22.00
N THR A 694 28.09 -10.37 -22.27
CA THR A 694 28.99 -10.03 -23.37
C THR A 694 30.45 -10.14 -22.91
N ASP A 695 31.31 -10.66 -23.78
CA ASP A 695 32.76 -10.63 -23.58
C ASP A 695 33.27 -9.17 -23.54
N SER A 696 34.47 -8.95 -22.99
CA SER A 696 35.02 -7.61 -22.74
C SER A 696 34.91 -6.66 -23.92
N LEU A 697 34.22 -5.53 -23.69
CA LEU A 697 33.96 -4.47 -24.66
C LEU A 697 35.11 -3.45 -24.75
N GLY A 698 36.35 -3.90 -24.49
CA GLY A 698 37.55 -3.06 -24.53
C GLY A 698 37.98 -2.48 -23.17
N ASP A 699 37.20 -2.72 -22.11
CA ASP A 699 37.39 -2.25 -20.73
C ASP A 699 37.87 -3.34 -19.75
N GLU A 700 38.19 -4.53 -20.26
CA GLU A 700 38.59 -5.73 -19.50
C GLU A 700 37.52 -6.28 -18.54
N LYS A 701 36.25 -5.84 -18.67
CA LYS A 701 35.10 -6.26 -17.83
C LYS A 701 34.02 -6.99 -18.64
N SER A 702 33.33 -7.96 -18.04
CA SER A 702 32.12 -8.57 -18.62
C SER A 702 30.88 -7.80 -18.21
N HIS A 703 29.88 -7.71 -19.08
CA HIS A 703 28.62 -6.98 -18.85
C HIS A 703 27.41 -7.89 -19.10
N HIS A 704 26.28 -7.63 -18.43
CA HIS A 704 25.02 -8.28 -18.79
C HIS A 704 24.53 -7.79 -20.16
N PHE A 705 24.02 -8.71 -20.97
CA PHE A 705 23.31 -8.38 -22.21
C PHE A 705 21.82 -8.26 -21.93
N TYR A 706 21.28 -7.06 -22.13
CA TYR A 706 19.86 -6.75 -22.07
C TYR A 706 19.26 -6.81 -23.49
N PRO A 707 18.44 -7.82 -23.82
CA PRO A 707 17.84 -7.96 -25.15
C PRO A 707 16.83 -6.86 -25.48
N GLY A 708 16.13 -6.36 -24.45
CA GLY A 708 15.04 -5.41 -24.58
C GLY A 708 15.49 -3.98 -24.81
N PHE A 709 14.77 -3.29 -25.68
CA PHE A 709 14.88 -1.85 -25.92
C PHE A 709 13.50 -1.19 -26.06
N ILE A 710 13.43 0.10 -25.74
CA ILE A 710 12.25 0.95 -25.82
C ILE A 710 12.36 1.79 -27.08
N ILE A 711 11.41 1.61 -28.00
CA ILE A 711 11.29 2.38 -29.23
C ILE A 711 10.62 3.73 -28.92
N SER A 712 9.57 3.70 -28.11
CA SER A 712 8.91 4.89 -27.57
C SER A 712 8.15 4.57 -26.29
N ALA A 713 8.04 5.54 -25.38
CA ALA A 713 7.27 5.42 -24.16
C ALA A 713 6.57 6.74 -23.81
N GLU A 714 5.35 6.64 -23.29
CA GLU A 714 4.64 7.70 -22.60
C GLU A 714 4.36 7.24 -21.16
N GLN A 715 4.72 8.08 -20.19
CA GLN A 715 4.62 7.76 -18.78
C GLN A 715 3.20 7.30 -18.38
N PRO A 716 3.06 6.14 -17.70
CA PRO A 716 1.77 5.66 -17.22
C PRO A 716 1.13 6.62 -16.22
N SER A 717 -0.18 6.83 -16.35
CA SER A 717 -0.93 7.67 -15.41
C SER A 717 -2.41 7.31 -15.35
N GLY A 718 -3.11 7.85 -14.36
CA GLY A 718 -4.56 7.68 -14.22
C GLY A 718 -4.97 6.46 -13.39
N ALA A 719 -6.25 6.09 -13.51
CA ALA A 719 -6.90 5.06 -12.69
C ALA A 719 -6.41 3.64 -13.03
N ILE A 720 -6.45 2.77 -12.03
CA ILE A 720 -6.07 1.36 -12.14
C ILE A 720 -7.30 0.45 -12.06
N ILE A 721 -7.33 -0.60 -12.88
CA ILE A 721 -8.26 -1.72 -12.76
C ILE A 721 -7.45 -2.96 -12.41
N VAL A 722 -7.76 -3.61 -11.29
CA VAL A 722 -7.10 -4.85 -10.85
C VAL A 722 -7.71 -6.03 -11.60
N LYS A 723 -6.87 -6.96 -12.06
CA LYS A 723 -7.32 -8.18 -12.75
C LYS A 723 -7.41 -9.33 -11.76
N GLU A 724 -8.33 -10.27 -12.04
CA GLU A 724 -8.39 -11.51 -11.29
C GLU A 724 -7.12 -12.33 -11.50
N ASN A 725 -6.49 -12.77 -10.41
CA ASN A 725 -5.28 -13.58 -10.48
C ASN A 725 -5.23 -14.60 -9.34
N SER A 726 -5.48 -15.87 -9.66
CA SER A 726 -5.42 -17.00 -8.70
C SER A 726 -4.00 -17.40 -8.26
N LYS A 727 -2.96 -16.75 -8.82
CA LYS A 727 -1.55 -17.00 -8.49
C LYS A 727 -1.00 -16.03 -7.45
N ILE A 728 -1.83 -15.10 -6.97
CA ILE A 728 -1.52 -14.16 -5.90
C ILE A 728 -2.46 -14.48 -4.75
N THR A 729 -1.91 -15.07 -3.69
CA THR A 729 -2.63 -15.36 -2.46
C THR A 729 -1.92 -14.71 -1.29
N ASP A 730 -2.59 -14.56 -0.15
CA ASP A 730 -1.87 -14.38 1.11
C ASP A 730 -1.23 -15.70 1.57
N THR A 731 -0.62 -15.67 2.76
CA THR A 731 0.03 -16.83 3.39
C THR A 731 -0.93 -17.94 3.83
N LEU A 732 -2.23 -17.65 3.92
CA LEU A 732 -3.29 -18.60 4.27
C LEU A 732 -4.01 -19.16 3.03
N GLY A 733 -3.70 -18.62 1.85
CA GLY A 733 -4.22 -19.06 0.56
C GLY A 733 -5.45 -18.28 0.08
N ASN A 734 -5.83 -17.15 0.71
CA ASN A 734 -6.92 -16.33 0.20
C ASN A 734 -6.48 -15.59 -1.07
N ILE A 735 -7.26 -15.72 -2.14
CA ILE A 735 -6.95 -15.12 -3.44
C ILE A 735 -7.17 -13.62 -3.41
N LEU A 736 -6.25 -12.86 -4.04
CA LEU A 736 -6.33 -11.41 -4.25
C LEU A 736 -7.75 -10.94 -4.61
N ASP A 737 -8.25 -9.96 -3.86
CA ASP A 737 -9.54 -9.34 -4.13
C ASP A 737 -9.42 -8.31 -5.26
N HIS A 738 -9.75 -8.76 -6.48
CA HIS A 738 -9.81 -7.94 -7.69
C HIS A 738 -11.10 -7.12 -7.81
N THR A 739 -12.11 -7.41 -6.98
CA THR A 739 -13.43 -6.75 -7.05
C THR A 739 -13.50 -5.47 -6.21
N ASN A 740 -12.43 -5.16 -5.47
CA ASN A 740 -12.42 -4.07 -4.52
C ASN A 740 -12.49 -2.70 -5.22
N ALA A 741 -13.40 -1.84 -4.74
CA ALA A 741 -13.77 -0.55 -5.33
C ALA A 741 -12.80 0.61 -4.99
N LEU A 742 -11.55 0.29 -4.66
CA LEU A 742 -10.56 1.29 -4.31
C LEU A 742 -10.13 2.05 -5.56
N SER A 743 -10.40 3.35 -5.60
CA SER A 743 -9.90 4.24 -6.64
C SER A 743 -8.40 4.48 -6.43
N ILE A 744 -7.59 3.53 -6.86
CA ILE A 744 -6.14 3.68 -6.93
C ILE A 744 -5.74 4.27 -8.29
N SER A 745 -4.74 5.15 -8.27
CA SER A 745 -4.14 5.75 -9.46
C SER A 745 -2.64 5.63 -9.39
N VAL A 746 -1.99 5.64 -10.55
CA VAL A 746 -0.52 5.66 -10.63
C VAL A 746 0.04 6.82 -9.80
N GLN A 747 0.97 6.50 -8.91
CA GLN A 747 1.74 7.46 -8.13
C GLN A 747 3.14 7.59 -8.73
N VAL A 748 3.63 8.82 -8.85
CA VAL A 748 5.01 9.10 -9.25
C VAL A 748 5.78 9.48 -7.99
N LEU A 749 6.78 8.68 -7.64
CA LEU A 749 7.70 9.00 -6.55
C LEU A 749 8.46 10.29 -6.89
N ALA A 750 8.62 11.17 -5.90
CA ALA A 750 9.17 12.51 -6.12
C ALA A 750 10.59 12.44 -6.70
N GLY A 751 10.76 12.87 -7.95
CA GLY A 751 12.05 12.83 -8.64
C GLY A 751 12.38 11.52 -9.34
N SER A 752 11.44 10.59 -9.52
CA SER A 752 11.60 9.36 -10.30
C SER A 752 10.37 9.13 -11.19
N GLY A 753 10.11 10.01 -12.15
CA GLY A 753 9.23 9.64 -13.27
C GLY A 753 9.89 8.55 -14.12
N TRP A 754 9.16 7.99 -15.08
CA TRP A 754 9.84 7.20 -16.11
C TRP A 754 10.80 8.09 -16.89
N ASP A 755 11.99 7.57 -17.20
CA ASP A 755 12.81 8.16 -18.25
C ASP A 755 12.26 7.72 -19.60
N THR A 756 11.69 8.66 -20.33
CA THR A 756 11.14 8.44 -21.66
C THR A 756 11.96 9.17 -22.73
N THR A 757 13.11 9.73 -22.37
CA THR A 757 13.92 10.54 -23.28
C THR A 757 15.02 9.66 -23.87
N PRO A 758 15.18 9.60 -25.20
CA PRO A 758 16.23 8.79 -25.80
C PRO A 758 17.61 9.45 -25.66
N PRO A 759 18.68 8.65 -25.77
CA PRO A 759 20.03 9.18 -25.86
C PRO A 759 20.21 10.01 -27.14
N SER A 760 21.20 10.90 -27.12
CA SER A 760 21.48 11.80 -28.24
C SER A 760 22.98 12.03 -28.43
N ILE A 761 23.40 12.31 -29.67
CA ILE A 761 24.80 12.69 -29.94
C ILE A 761 25.07 14.07 -29.37
N ALA A 762 26.20 14.21 -28.67
CA ALA A 762 26.58 15.46 -28.03
C ALA A 762 26.73 16.60 -29.03
N LYS A 763 26.29 17.78 -28.60
CA LYS A 763 26.36 19.04 -29.36
C LYS A 763 27.35 20.00 -28.70
N TYR A 764 27.84 20.97 -29.46
CA TYR A 764 28.74 22.00 -28.96
C TYR A 764 28.11 23.39 -28.87
N VAL A 765 28.63 24.19 -27.95
CA VAL A 765 28.30 25.61 -27.75
C VAL A 765 29.42 26.48 -28.34
N GLU A 766 29.07 27.48 -29.16
CA GLU A 766 30.04 28.36 -29.85
C GLU A 766 30.54 29.55 -29.00
N ASP A 767 29.69 30.09 -28.12
CA ASP A 767 29.95 31.33 -27.38
C ASP A 767 29.83 31.13 -25.84
N GLU A 768 30.38 32.06 -25.06
CA GLU A 768 30.34 32.02 -23.58
C GLU A 768 28.93 32.19 -22.98
N ASP A 769 27.95 32.62 -23.78
CA ASP A 769 26.57 32.90 -23.36
C ASP A 769 25.67 31.64 -23.26
N GLY A 770 26.18 30.45 -23.60
CA GLY A 770 25.46 29.18 -23.50
C GLY A 770 24.67 28.80 -24.77
N TRP A 771 23.72 27.85 -24.65
CA TRP A 771 22.93 27.40 -25.79
C TRP A 771 22.08 28.54 -26.39
N PRO A 772 22.18 28.84 -27.70
CA PRO A 772 21.37 29.86 -28.34
C PRO A 772 19.91 29.42 -28.61
N GLY A 773 19.55 28.17 -28.28
CA GLY A 773 18.29 27.49 -28.56
C GLY A 773 18.52 26.13 -29.25
N LYS A 774 17.46 25.32 -29.47
CA LYS A 774 17.57 23.99 -30.11
C LYS A 774 18.29 24.09 -31.47
N PRO A 775 19.47 23.45 -31.63
CA PRO A 775 20.26 23.54 -32.86
C PRO A 775 19.51 22.97 -34.08
N THR A 776 19.74 23.52 -35.27
CA THR A 776 19.25 22.96 -36.53
C THR A 776 20.10 21.76 -36.96
N ASN A 777 19.55 20.88 -37.82
CA ASN A 777 20.21 19.63 -38.24
C ASN A 777 21.55 19.82 -38.97
N GLU A 778 21.92 21.04 -39.36
CA GLU A 778 23.04 21.27 -40.30
C GLU A 778 24.36 21.72 -39.64
N SER A 779 24.40 22.00 -38.33
CA SER A 779 25.63 22.41 -37.63
C SER A 779 25.52 22.08 -36.13
N TYR A 780 26.61 22.14 -35.35
CA TYR A 780 26.64 22.04 -33.88
C TYR A 780 26.82 20.66 -33.20
N TYR A 781 27.32 19.62 -33.87
CA TYR A 781 27.65 18.34 -33.19
C TYR A 781 29.12 18.24 -32.79
N GLU A 782 29.39 17.61 -31.65
CA GLU A 782 30.74 17.28 -31.19
C GLU A 782 31.28 16.07 -31.97
N ILE A 783 31.50 16.26 -33.28
CA ILE A 783 32.15 15.27 -34.14
C ILE A 783 33.53 15.80 -34.52
N ILE A 784 34.56 15.14 -34.00
CA ILE A 784 35.92 15.65 -34.01
C ILE A 784 36.79 14.73 -34.84
N GLY A 785 37.34 15.21 -35.97
CA GLY A 785 38.35 14.47 -36.73
C GLY A 785 39.70 14.48 -36.01
N ILE A 786 40.37 13.32 -35.95
CA ILE A 786 41.66 13.15 -35.26
C ILE A 786 42.75 12.69 -36.22
N ASP A 787 43.92 13.33 -36.11
CA ASP A 787 45.15 12.90 -36.78
C ASP A 787 45.80 11.76 -36.00
N THR A 788 45.98 10.63 -36.68
CA THR A 788 46.69 9.47 -36.12
C THR A 788 48.17 9.45 -36.53
N GLY A 789 48.61 10.46 -37.28
CA GLY A 789 49.98 10.70 -37.73
C GLY A 789 50.03 11.07 -39.21
N GLY A 790 50.61 12.23 -39.54
CA GLY A 790 50.89 12.62 -40.92
C GLY A 790 49.94 13.68 -41.51
N GLY A 791 49.11 14.34 -40.70
CA GLY A 791 48.26 15.46 -41.09
C GLY A 791 46.95 15.05 -41.78
N ARG A 792 46.47 13.82 -41.53
CA ARG A 792 45.31 13.22 -42.20
C ARG A 792 44.34 12.60 -41.21
N VAL A 793 43.05 12.61 -41.54
CA VAL A 793 42.00 12.09 -40.66
C VAL A 793 42.12 10.59 -40.56
N GLY A 794 42.31 10.07 -39.34
CA GLY A 794 42.36 8.63 -39.06
C GLY A 794 41.07 8.10 -38.44
N HIS A 795 40.44 8.87 -37.55
CA HIS A 795 39.17 8.52 -36.90
C HIS A 795 38.40 9.76 -36.48
N PHE A 796 37.13 9.57 -36.12
CA PHE A 796 36.33 10.58 -35.44
C PHE A 796 36.11 10.24 -33.98
N GLU A 797 35.98 11.26 -33.16
CA GLU A 797 35.62 11.19 -31.75
C GLU A 797 34.31 11.93 -31.52
N LEU A 798 33.41 11.33 -30.73
CA LEU A 798 32.13 11.91 -30.35
C LEU A 798 31.66 11.40 -28.99
N HIS A 799 30.80 12.17 -28.31
CA HIS A 799 30.13 11.76 -27.08
C HIS A 799 28.64 11.48 -27.31
N ILE A 800 28.07 10.63 -26.45
CA ILE A 800 26.65 10.37 -26.38
C ILE A 800 26.13 10.89 -25.03
N PHE A 801 25.11 11.74 -25.06
CA PHE A 801 24.33 12.06 -23.88
C PHE A 801 23.30 10.98 -23.63
N ASP A 802 23.17 10.60 -22.35
CA ASP A 802 22.08 9.78 -21.81
C ASP A 802 20.69 10.25 -22.28
N ASN A 803 20.48 11.57 -22.23
CA ASN A 803 19.20 12.20 -22.53
C ASN A 803 19.39 13.40 -23.45
N GLU A 804 18.47 13.62 -24.41
CA GLU A 804 18.47 14.82 -25.26
C GLU A 804 18.34 16.09 -24.39
N PRO A 805 19.32 17.03 -24.44
CA PRO A 805 19.23 18.30 -23.74
C PRO A 805 18.01 19.14 -24.13
N GLU A 806 17.56 20.03 -23.24
CA GLU A 806 16.56 21.05 -23.59
C GLU A 806 17.15 22.18 -24.48
N TYR A 807 18.48 22.29 -24.53
CA TYR A 807 19.24 23.32 -25.25
C TYR A 807 18.92 24.74 -24.77
N THR A 808 18.95 24.93 -23.46
CA THR A 808 18.64 26.20 -22.78
C THR A 808 19.80 26.67 -21.91
N SER A 809 19.88 27.96 -21.57
CA SER A 809 20.95 28.44 -20.70
C SER A 809 20.98 27.76 -19.32
N SER A 810 19.87 27.19 -18.84
CA SER A 810 19.76 26.41 -17.59
C SER A 810 20.42 25.03 -17.61
N ASP A 811 20.77 24.54 -18.78
CA ASP A 811 21.48 23.27 -18.93
C ASP A 811 22.83 23.30 -18.21
N THR A 812 23.08 22.28 -17.38
CA THR A 812 24.20 22.28 -16.42
C THR A 812 25.49 21.72 -16.99
N GLN A 813 25.41 20.90 -18.04
CA GLN A 813 26.57 20.37 -18.73
C GLN A 813 26.60 20.92 -20.15
N LYS A 814 27.75 21.42 -20.58
CA LYS A 814 27.91 22.01 -21.91
C LYS A 814 29.31 21.68 -22.39
N TRP A 815 29.40 21.23 -23.64
CA TRP A 815 30.66 21.16 -24.34
C TRP A 815 30.85 22.45 -25.12
N PHE A 816 31.87 23.23 -24.78
CA PHE A 816 32.20 24.47 -25.45
C PHE A 816 33.23 24.24 -26.55
N PHE A 817 32.95 24.79 -27.72
CA PHE A 817 33.91 24.82 -28.79
C PHE A 817 35.20 25.51 -28.33
N GLY A 818 36.36 24.92 -28.62
CA GLY A 818 37.66 25.50 -28.28
C GLY A 818 38.14 25.24 -26.85
N LYS A 819 37.22 25.01 -25.89
CA LYS A 819 37.53 24.76 -24.48
C LYS A 819 37.30 23.31 -24.03
N GLY A 820 36.45 22.56 -24.75
CA GLY A 820 35.96 21.27 -24.28
C GLY A 820 34.84 21.45 -23.24
N TRP A 821 34.72 20.54 -22.29
CA TRP A 821 33.72 20.63 -21.21
C TRP A 821 33.90 21.90 -20.35
N GLN A 822 32.78 22.44 -19.87
CA GLN A 822 32.67 23.75 -19.19
C GLN A 822 33.69 24.01 -18.05
N ASP A 823 34.01 22.98 -17.25
CA ASP A 823 35.02 23.01 -16.19
C ASP A 823 35.58 21.59 -15.96
N ASP A 824 36.85 21.46 -15.54
CA ASP A 824 37.51 20.18 -15.20
C ASP A 824 36.84 19.42 -14.03
N SER A 825 35.86 20.02 -13.33
CA SER A 825 35.05 19.38 -12.28
C SER A 825 33.64 18.99 -12.73
N ASP A 826 33.18 19.53 -13.86
CA ASP A 826 31.80 19.43 -14.36
C ASP A 826 31.75 18.54 -15.60
N PHE A 827 32.65 17.55 -15.64
CA PHE A 827 32.58 16.46 -16.62
C PHE A 827 31.18 15.85 -16.61
N PRO A 828 30.65 15.38 -17.76
CA PRO A 828 29.54 14.46 -17.74
C PRO A 828 29.89 13.37 -16.73
N ASP A 829 28.91 12.98 -15.90
CA ASP A 829 29.16 11.95 -14.90
C ASP A 829 29.76 10.72 -15.58
N THR A 830 30.37 9.82 -14.81
CA THR A 830 31.02 8.62 -15.35
C THR A 830 30.02 7.60 -15.95
N ARG A 831 28.86 8.06 -16.40
CA ARG A 831 27.78 7.27 -16.97
C ARG A 831 27.22 7.93 -18.23
N GLY A 832 27.50 9.22 -18.48
CA GLY A 832 27.12 9.95 -19.71
C GLY A 832 25.94 10.91 -19.57
N GLY A 833 25.56 11.26 -18.35
CA GLY A 833 24.29 11.93 -18.08
C GLY A 833 24.32 13.44 -18.13
N PHE A 834 23.49 14.04 -18.98
CA PHE A 834 23.07 15.45 -18.92
C PHE A 834 21.97 15.63 -17.87
N GLY A 835 22.34 15.98 -16.63
CA GLY A 835 21.39 16.11 -15.53
C GLY A 835 21.96 15.68 -14.18
N ASN A 836 21.56 16.38 -13.12
CA ASN A 836 22.23 16.40 -11.82
C ASN A 836 21.96 15.18 -10.91
N LYS A 837 21.75 13.98 -11.45
CA LYS A 837 21.43 12.78 -10.66
C LYS A 837 22.41 11.65 -10.91
N SER A 838 23.59 11.80 -10.30
CA SER A 838 24.58 10.73 -10.19
C SER A 838 23.89 9.43 -9.75
N GLY A 839 23.81 8.44 -10.64
CA GLY A 839 23.19 7.15 -10.31
C GLY A 839 22.07 6.66 -11.22
N LEU A 840 21.35 7.54 -11.91
CA LEU A 840 20.11 7.20 -12.64
C LEU A 840 20.19 7.27 -14.17
N GLY A 841 21.26 7.83 -14.73
CA GLY A 841 21.45 7.99 -16.17
C GLY A 841 22.69 7.27 -16.68
N GLY A 842 22.72 6.98 -17.97
CA GLY A 842 23.89 6.57 -18.73
C GLY A 842 23.58 5.71 -19.96
N ILE A 843 24.62 5.24 -20.66
CA ILE A 843 24.45 4.36 -21.83
C ILE A 843 24.61 2.88 -21.43
N ARG A 844 23.69 2.01 -21.89
CA ARG A 844 23.86 0.56 -21.72
C ARG A 844 25.04 0.10 -22.58
N MET A 845 26.16 -0.25 -21.96
CA MET A 845 27.38 -0.66 -22.69
C MET A 845 27.15 -1.86 -23.62
N SER A 846 26.31 -2.83 -23.21
CA SER A 846 25.93 -3.98 -24.05
C SER A 846 25.16 -3.58 -25.32
N SER A 847 24.53 -2.40 -25.35
CA SER A 847 23.79 -1.89 -26.51
C SER A 847 24.72 -1.47 -27.66
N LEU A 848 26.01 -1.19 -27.37
CA LEU A 848 27.02 -0.83 -28.36
C LEU A 848 27.45 -2.03 -29.22
N VAL A 849 27.33 -3.26 -28.69
CA VAL A 849 27.66 -4.50 -29.38
C VAL A 849 26.85 -4.60 -30.67
N ASN A 850 27.55 -4.80 -31.80
CA ASN A 850 26.98 -4.91 -33.15
C ASN A 850 26.10 -3.71 -33.59
N SER A 851 26.10 -2.60 -32.84
CA SER A 851 25.32 -1.40 -33.17
C SER A 851 26.17 -0.31 -33.81
N LEU A 852 27.50 -0.34 -33.63
CA LEU A 852 28.39 0.67 -34.20
C LEU A 852 28.39 0.66 -35.74
N GLN A 853 28.14 -0.49 -36.36
CA GLN A 853 28.02 -0.62 -37.83
C GLN A 853 26.93 0.26 -38.47
N ALA A 854 26.03 0.82 -37.67
CA ALA A 854 25.00 1.75 -38.08
C ALA A 854 25.53 3.17 -38.36
N PHE A 855 26.77 3.48 -37.95
CA PHE A 855 27.41 4.74 -38.27
C PHE A 855 28.02 4.72 -39.66
N SER A 856 27.87 5.83 -40.37
CA SER A 856 28.41 6.05 -41.71
C SER A 856 28.87 7.49 -41.90
N TYR A 857 29.73 7.74 -42.89
CA TYR A 857 30.28 9.06 -43.20
C TYR A 857 30.38 9.35 -44.70
N GLU A 858 30.35 10.63 -45.08
CA GLU A 858 30.62 11.13 -46.43
C GLU A 858 31.41 12.45 -46.40
N GLU A 859 32.34 12.64 -47.35
CA GLU A 859 33.10 13.89 -47.50
C GLU A 859 32.24 15.01 -48.09
N ARG A 860 32.24 16.17 -47.42
CA ARG A 860 31.50 17.35 -47.84
C ARG A 860 32.25 18.07 -48.98
N GLY A 861 31.78 17.90 -50.21
CA GLY A 861 32.32 18.55 -51.40
C GLY A 861 32.76 17.59 -52.50
N SER A 862 32.77 16.28 -52.21
CA SER A 862 33.03 15.19 -53.16
C SER A 862 34.37 15.30 -53.91
N HIS A 863 35.36 15.97 -53.33
CA HIS A 863 36.68 16.16 -53.92
C HIS A 863 37.46 14.85 -54.08
N PHE A 864 37.19 13.86 -53.22
CA PHE A 864 37.91 12.58 -53.18
C PHE A 864 37.01 11.36 -53.46
N GLY A 865 35.75 11.58 -53.85
CA GLY A 865 34.80 10.57 -54.34
C GLY A 865 33.39 10.70 -53.71
N PRO A 866 32.31 10.32 -54.41
CA PRO A 866 30.93 10.39 -53.88
C PRO A 866 30.50 9.12 -53.13
N GLY A 867 29.69 9.26 -52.08
CA GLY A 867 28.93 8.17 -51.43
C GLY A 867 29.23 7.96 -49.95
N MET A 868 28.18 7.67 -49.17
CA MET A 868 28.26 7.25 -47.76
C MET A 868 29.06 5.95 -47.60
N LYS A 869 30.02 5.94 -46.67
CA LYS A 869 30.87 4.79 -46.31
C LYS A 869 30.66 4.38 -44.86
N GLY A 870 30.89 3.11 -44.56
CA GLY A 870 30.92 2.60 -43.17
C GLY A 870 32.31 2.79 -42.54
N PHE A 871 32.36 2.76 -41.22
CA PHE A 871 33.62 2.78 -40.45
C PHE A 871 34.19 1.38 -40.25
N LYS A 872 35.48 1.33 -39.91
CA LYS A 872 36.16 0.14 -39.42
C LYS A 872 35.82 -0.06 -37.95
N PHE A 873 35.26 -1.22 -37.60
CA PHE A 873 34.90 -1.55 -36.22
C PHE A 873 35.77 -2.66 -35.64
N ASP A 874 36.48 -2.34 -34.56
CA ASP A 874 37.17 -3.28 -33.70
C ASP A 874 36.95 -2.93 -32.21
N ASN A 875 37.41 -3.78 -31.28
CA ASN A 875 37.24 -3.53 -29.84
C ASN A 875 37.95 -2.23 -29.36
N ALA A 876 38.81 -1.59 -30.17
CA ALA A 876 39.43 -0.32 -29.82
C ALA A 876 38.50 0.88 -30.09
N SER A 877 37.45 0.73 -30.90
CA SER A 877 36.40 1.74 -31.10
C SER A 877 35.60 2.07 -29.84
N ILE A 878 35.56 1.13 -28.88
CA ILE A 878 34.81 1.23 -27.61
C ILE A 878 35.77 1.56 -26.44
N LYS A 879 37.09 1.64 -26.67
CA LYS A 879 38.06 1.97 -25.61
C LYS A 879 37.97 3.44 -25.18
N GLN A 880 37.46 3.65 -23.98
CA GLN A 880 37.12 4.95 -23.39
C GLN A 880 38.32 5.67 -22.75
N ASN A 881 39.32 6.04 -23.55
CA ASN A 881 40.34 7.00 -23.09
C ASN A 881 40.10 8.34 -23.81
N TYR A 882 39.63 9.35 -23.10
CA TYR A 882 39.44 10.69 -23.67
C TYR A 882 40.77 11.48 -23.69
N ALA A 883 40.93 12.36 -24.69
CA ALA A 883 42.02 13.32 -24.78
C ALA A 883 41.49 14.73 -24.52
N SER A 884 41.90 15.37 -23.41
CA SER A 884 41.20 16.55 -22.90
C SER A 884 41.44 17.90 -23.55
N THR A 885 42.29 17.96 -24.57
CA THR A 885 42.72 19.24 -25.14
C THR A 885 42.28 19.37 -26.59
N PHE A 886 41.29 20.23 -26.83
CA PHE A 886 40.84 20.62 -28.17
C PHE A 886 41.96 21.28 -28.99
N LEU A 887 42.93 21.94 -28.34
CA LEU A 887 44.17 22.42 -28.95
C LEU A 887 45.33 22.17 -27.96
N GLY A 888 46.02 21.04 -28.08
CA GLY A 888 47.12 20.65 -27.18
C GLY A 888 47.42 19.15 -27.18
N GLY A 889 48.58 18.76 -26.64
CA GLY A 889 48.96 17.35 -26.47
C GLY A 889 48.09 16.66 -25.41
N PRO A 890 47.71 15.38 -25.61
CA PRO A 890 46.69 14.72 -24.80
C PRO A 890 47.16 14.57 -23.34
N SER A 891 46.49 15.24 -22.41
CA SER A 891 46.42 14.75 -21.02
C SER A 891 45.45 13.57 -20.99
N VAL A 892 46.02 12.37 -20.86
CA VAL A 892 45.26 11.14 -20.65
C VAL A 892 44.79 11.12 -19.20
N LEU A 893 43.48 11.23 -18.96
CA LEU A 893 42.90 10.93 -17.64
C LEU A 893 42.58 9.44 -17.57
N THR A 894 42.74 8.84 -16.37
CA THR A 894 42.67 7.40 -16.13
C THR A 894 41.28 6.88 -15.76
N ILE A 895 40.20 7.59 -16.11
CA ILE A 895 38.84 7.24 -15.70
C ILE A 895 38.10 6.66 -16.92
N SER A 896 37.80 5.37 -16.86
CA SER A 896 37.44 4.49 -17.99
C SER A 896 35.93 4.43 -18.30
N ASP A 897 35.13 5.40 -17.86
CA ASP A 897 33.66 5.30 -17.90
C ASP A 897 33.02 6.62 -18.36
N VAL A 898 33.27 7.05 -19.60
CA VAL A 898 32.52 8.14 -20.26
C VAL A 898 32.05 7.60 -21.62
N PRO A 899 30.75 7.69 -22.01
CA PRO A 899 30.28 7.20 -23.30
C PRO A 899 30.82 8.09 -24.43
N TYR A 900 32.02 7.70 -24.87
CA TYR A 900 32.85 8.34 -25.85
C TYR A 900 33.21 7.31 -26.90
N LEU A 901 32.85 7.59 -28.14
CA LEU A 901 33.03 6.67 -29.26
C LEU A 901 34.17 7.13 -30.15
N ARG A 902 34.98 6.16 -30.59
CA ARG A 902 36.00 6.33 -31.63
C ARG A 902 35.59 5.58 -32.89
N LEU A 903 35.29 6.34 -33.94
CA LEU A 903 34.86 5.80 -35.23
C LEU A 903 36.04 5.85 -36.21
N TYR A 904 36.73 4.72 -36.38
CA TYR A 904 37.92 4.62 -37.23
C TYR A 904 37.56 4.56 -38.71
N LEU A 905 38.24 5.35 -39.54
CA LEU A 905 38.12 5.21 -40.99
C LEU A 905 38.66 3.85 -41.43
N GLU A 906 38.16 3.36 -42.57
CA GLU A 906 38.75 2.21 -43.25
C GLU A 906 40.21 2.48 -43.63
N ASP A 907 41.04 1.43 -43.66
CA ASP A 907 42.50 1.57 -43.83
C ASP A 907 42.86 2.35 -45.11
N ASP A 908 42.12 2.12 -46.20
CA ASP A 908 42.29 2.82 -47.48
C ASP A 908 41.99 4.34 -47.37
N ASP A 909 41.08 4.73 -46.48
CA ASP A 909 40.60 6.11 -46.33
C ASP A 909 41.47 6.95 -45.39
N THR A 910 42.17 6.33 -44.43
CA THR A 910 43.07 7.02 -43.47
C THR A 910 44.20 7.82 -44.15
N THR A 911 44.54 7.48 -45.40
CA THR A 911 45.58 8.17 -46.17
C THR A 911 45.03 9.19 -47.16
N LEU A 912 43.71 9.32 -47.31
CA LEU A 912 43.10 10.14 -48.35
C LEU A 912 42.82 11.56 -47.86
N PHE A 913 42.23 11.72 -46.68
CA PHE A 913 41.61 12.97 -46.26
C PHE A 913 42.54 13.83 -45.40
N PRO A 914 42.96 15.02 -45.87
CA PRO A 914 43.68 15.98 -45.04
C PRO A 914 42.82 16.46 -43.86
N MET A 915 43.46 16.91 -42.77
CA MET A 915 42.79 17.45 -41.57
C MET A 915 41.76 18.57 -41.80
N ILE A 916 41.83 19.28 -42.93
CA ILE A 916 40.88 20.35 -43.30
C ILE A 916 39.55 19.83 -43.89
N THR A 917 39.43 18.51 -44.08
CA THR A 917 38.26 17.90 -44.74
C THR A 917 37.07 17.88 -43.77
N ASN A 918 35.92 18.34 -44.24
CA ASN A 918 34.65 18.25 -43.50
C ASN A 918 33.85 17.03 -43.95
N PHE A 919 33.15 16.39 -43.01
CA PHE A 919 32.36 15.19 -43.24
C PHE A 919 30.92 15.37 -42.75
N SER A 920 29.99 14.69 -43.41
CA SER A 920 28.67 14.38 -42.83
C SER A 920 28.75 12.99 -42.22
N LEU A 921 28.36 12.85 -40.95
CA LEU A 921 28.20 11.58 -40.27
C LEU A 921 26.71 11.30 -40.06
N GLN A 922 26.33 10.04 -40.19
CA GLN A 922 24.97 9.57 -39.98
C GLN A 922 24.95 8.34 -39.09
N TYR A 923 23.96 8.27 -38.21
CA TYR A 923 23.53 7.06 -37.52
C TYR A 923 22.09 6.74 -37.92
N LYS A 924 21.84 5.47 -38.24
CA LYS A 924 20.50 4.95 -38.50
C LYS A 924 20.12 3.93 -37.46
N MET A 925 19.06 4.20 -36.70
CA MET A 925 18.49 3.18 -35.82
C MET A 925 17.94 2.03 -36.66
N TYR A 926 17.85 0.84 -36.06
CA TYR A 926 17.27 -0.28 -36.78
C TYR A 926 15.80 -0.01 -37.13
N ASP A 927 15.49 -0.17 -38.41
CA ASP A 927 14.14 -0.17 -38.95
C ASP A 927 14.07 -1.30 -39.98
N GLN A 928 13.11 -2.21 -39.79
CA GLN A 928 12.92 -3.39 -40.63
C GLN A 928 12.75 -3.02 -42.12
N ASP A 929 12.15 -1.87 -42.40
CA ASP A 929 11.81 -1.46 -43.78
C ASP A 929 12.91 -0.63 -44.46
N SER A 930 13.57 0.26 -43.71
CA SER A 930 14.48 1.26 -44.30
C SER A 930 15.95 1.07 -43.94
N SER A 931 16.26 0.41 -42.82
CA SER A 931 17.62 0.27 -42.28
C SER A 931 17.82 -1.10 -41.59
N PRO A 932 17.82 -2.21 -42.34
CA PRO A 932 17.86 -3.58 -41.78
C PRO A 932 19.21 -3.96 -41.14
N ASN A 933 20.22 -3.08 -41.19
CA ASN A 933 21.49 -3.22 -40.47
C ASN A 933 21.70 -2.07 -39.47
N GLY A 934 20.63 -1.36 -39.08
CA GLY A 934 20.69 -0.22 -38.18
C GLY A 934 21.05 -0.61 -36.74
N GLY A 935 21.31 0.41 -35.92
CA GLY A 935 21.87 0.25 -34.58
C GLY A 935 20.80 0.14 -33.50
N PHE A 936 21.20 -0.40 -32.35
CA PHE A 936 20.36 -0.49 -31.15
C PHE A 936 21.05 0.08 -29.91
N ILE A 937 21.69 1.24 -30.04
CA ILE A 937 22.29 1.92 -28.90
C ILE A 937 21.16 2.44 -28.00
N THR A 938 21.22 2.15 -26.70
CA THR A 938 20.21 2.61 -25.73
C THR A 938 20.83 3.27 -24.52
N ASP A 939 20.07 4.14 -23.87
CA ASP A 939 20.36 4.55 -22.50
C ASP A 939 20.09 3.41 -21.50
N LEU A 940 20.32 3.68 -20.21
CA LEU A 940 20.07 2.79 -19.08
C LEU A 940 18.58 2.50 -18.85
N ALA A 941 17.69 3.42 -19.21
CA ALA A 941 16.25 3.17 -19.22
C ALA A 941 15.79 2.25 -20.37
N GLY A 942 16.65 2.03 -21.36
CA GLY A 942 16.42 1.22 -22.54
C GLY A 942 15.91 2.02 -23.75
N ASN A 943 15.79 3.35 -23.68
CA ASN A 943 15.34 4.17 -24.79
C ASN A 943 16.36 4.13 -25.94
N LEU A 944 15.88 3.91 -27.16
CA LEU A 944 16.68 3.74 -28.36
C LEU A 944 17.21 5.10 -28.88
N LEU A 945 18.51 5.15 -29.21
CA LEU A 945 19.13 6.27 -29.93
C LEU A 945 18.40 6.50 -31.25
N GLN A 946 17.93 7.72 -31.45
CA GLN A 946 17.19 8.09 -32.65
C GLN A 946 18.14 8.36 -33.83
N ASP A 947 17.58 8.34 -35.03
CA ASP A 947 18.28 8.73 -36.26
C ASP A 947 18.99 10.07 -36.10
N PHE A 948 20.25 10.12 -36.52
CA PHE A 948 21.12 11.28 -36.39
C PHE A 948 21.86 11.56 -37.69
N GLU A 949 21.97 12.83 -38.05
CA GLU A 949 22.87 13.33 -39.09
C GLU A 949 23.53 14.62 -38.59
N GLY A 950 24.85 14.72 -38.73
CA GLY A 950 25.62 15.86 -38.24
C GLY A 950 26.96 16.03 -38.94
N LEU A 951 27.48 17.25 -38.92
CA LEU A 951 28.74 17.59 -39.59
C LEU A 951 29.94 17.51 -38.63
N SER A 952 31.08 17.06 -39.15
CA SER A 952 32.35 17.13 -38.44
C SER A 952 32.85 18.56 -38.30
N ILE A 953 33.62 18.81 -37.24
CA ILE A 953 34.28 20.09 -36.96
C ILE A 953 35.63 20.16 -37.67
N ASP A 954 35.90 21.28 -38.35
CA ASP A 954 37.24 21.63 -38.85
C ASP A 954 38.08 22.23 -37.71
N ARG A 955 39.11 21.50 -37.27
CA ARG A 955 40.03 21.88 -36.18
C ARG A 955 41.34 22.49 -36.66
N THR A 956 41.53 22.68 -37.96
CA THR A 956 42.85 23.13 -38.45
C THR A 956 43.08 24.60 -38.07
N PRO A 957 44.19 24.98 -37.43
CA PRO A 957 44.44 26.39 -37.11
C PRO A 957 44.70 27.20 -38.40
N PRO A 958 44.30 28.49 -38.45
CA PRO A 958 44.80 29.38 -39.49
C PRO A 958 46.32 29.49 -39.38
N SER A 959 47.04 29.35 -40.49
CA SER A 959 48.50 29.45 -40.55
C SER A 959 48.94 30.36 -41.69
N ILE A 960 50.19 30.83 -41.67
CA ILE A 960 50.75 31.60 -42.78
C ILE A 960 51.07 30.61 -43.90
N SER A 961 50.38 30.77 -45.02
CA SER A 961 50.59 29.95 -46.22
C SER A 961 51.65 30.54 -47.13
N MET A 962 51.78 31.87 -47.16
CA MET A 962 52.75 32.56 -48.00
C MET A 962 52.96 34.00 -47.54
N THR A 963 54.17 34.52 -47.69
CA THR A 963 54.55 35.92 -47.49
C THR A 963 55.26 36.50 -48.71
N LEU A 964 55.06 37.80 -48.96
CA LEU A 964 55.77 38.57 -49.97
C LEU A 964 56.19 39.92 -49.41
N ALA A 965 57.49 40.18 -49.32
CA ALA A 965 58.08 41.44 -48.89
C ALA A 965 59.06 41.96 -49.96
N PRO A 966 58.67 42.90 -50.82
CA PRO A 966 59.56 43.41 -51.87
C PRO A 966 60.69 44.27 -51.32
N ILE A 967 61.90 44.09 -51.85
CA ILE A 967 63.07 44.89 -51.48
C ILE A 967 62.87 46.36 -51.91
N GLY A 968 63.28 47.30 -51.05
CA GLY A 968 63.05 48.73 -51.25
C GLY A 968 61.58 49.15 -51.05
N SER A 969 60.71 48.22 -50.64
CA SER A 969 59.36 48.52 -50.19
C SER A 969 59.25 48.33 -48.68
N ASN A 970 58.33 49.05 -48.04
CA ASN A 970 57.96 48.81 -46.65
C ASN A 970 56.62 48.08 -46.55
N LEU A 971 56.19 47.33 -47.57
CA LEU A 971 54.95 46.56 -47.55
C LEU A 971 55.23 45.06 -47.42
N LEU A 972 54.48 44.39 -46.55
CA LEU A 972 54.51 42.95 -46.35
C LEU A 972 53.13 42.38 -46.66
N TYR A 973 53.05 41.52 -47.67
CA TYR A 973 51.84 40.78 -48.01
C TYR A 973 51.89 39.40 -47.34
N VAL A 974 50.79 38.98 -46.73
CA VAL A 974 50.66 37.71 -46.02
C VAL A 974 49.36 37.04 -46.43
N LEU A 975 49.44 35.81 -46.92
CA LEU A 975 48.30 34.94 -47.22
C LEU A 975 48.17 33.89 -46.13
N PHE A 976 47.01 33.84 -45.50
CA PHE A 976 46.65 32.85 -44.50
C PHE A 976 45.91 31.66 -45.12
N SER A 977 46.11 30.47 -44.54
CA SER A 977 45.55 29.19 -45.00
C SER A 977 44.02 29.08 -44.88
N LYS A 978 43.39 30.05 -44.21
CA LYS A 978 41.96 30.08 -43.93
C LYS A 978 41.39 31.46 -44.12
N ARG A 979 40.07 31.52 -44.29
CA ARG A 979 39.33 32.76 -44.13
C ARG A 979 39.47 33.23 -42.68
N LEU A 980 40.08 34.39 -42.43
CA LEU A 980 40.27 34.92 -41.08
C LEU A 980 39.07 35.75 -40.61
N ASN A 981 38.83 35.84 -39.30
CA ASN A 981 37.98 36.89 -38.76
C ASN A 981 38.69 38.25 -38.93
N ILE A 982 38.12 39.13 -39.76
CA ILE A 982 38.69 40.44 -40.07
C ILE A 982 37.97 41.59 -39.36
N ASP A 983 37.16 41.29 -38.33
CA ASP A 983 36.44 42.30 -37.54
C ASP A 983 37.38 43.32 -36.89
N ASP A 984 38.56 42.89 -36.43
CA ASP A 984 39.62 43.76 -35.89
C ASP A 984 40.98 43.44 -36.51
N LEU A 985 41.35 44.19 -37.55
CA LEU A 985 42.64 44.06 -38.21
C LEU A 985 43.83 44.51 -37.33
N THR A 986 43.59 45.27 -36.26
CA THR A 986 44.65 45.70 -35.33
C THR A 986 45.07 44.58 -34.40
N GLU A 987 44.14 43.71 -33.99
CA GLU A 987 44.47 42.48 -33.26
C GLU A 987 45.32 41.55 -34.11
N ILE A 988 44.94 41.31 -35.37
CA ILE A 988 45.72 40.44 -36.28
C ILE A 988 47.15 40.97 -36.45
N ARG A 989 47.32 42.29 -36.59
CA ARG A 989 48.64 42.93 -36.65
C ARG A 989 49.44 42.70 -35.37
N ASP A 990 48.82 42.92 -34.22
CA ASP A 990 49.47 42.80 -32.92
C ASP A 990 49.72 41.33 -32.51
N GLY A 991 49.16 40.38 -33.26
CA GLY A 991 49.45 38.94 -33.16
C GLY A 991 50.64 38.47 -33.99
N LEU A 992 51.20 39.36 -34.83
CA LEU A 992 52.36 39.09 -35.68
C LEU A 992 53.58 39.88 -35.21
N SER A 993 54.73 39.25 -35.31
CA SER A 993 56.03 39.88 -35.10
C SER A 993 56.96 39.51 -36.25
N VAL A 994 57.91 40.38 -36.55
CA VAL A 994 58.96 40.10 -37.51
C VAL A 994 60.29 40.13 -36.76
N THR A 995 61.07 39.08 -36.92
CA THR A 995 62.44 38.97 -36.39
C THR A 995 63.43 39.14 -37.54
N GLY A 996 64.60 39.73 -37.27
CA GLY A 996 65.68 39.95 -38.26
C GLY A 996 67.04 40.20 -37.58
N SER A 997 68.13 40.32 -38.34
CA SER A 997 69.48 40.60 -37.79
C SER A 997 69.77 42.10 -37.69
N GLY A 998 70.13 42.58 -36.49
CA GLY A 998 70.48 43.98 -36.27
C GLY A 998 69.27 44.87 -35.94
N ASP A 999 69.21 46.11 -36.47
CA ASP A 999 68.07 47.01 -36.27
C ASP A 999 66.78 46.36 -36.81
N ALA A 1000 65.97 45.83 -35.91
CA ALA A 1000 64.82 44.98 -36.20
C ALA A 1000 63.81 45.68 -37.13
N ILE A 1001 63.53 45.08 -38.29
CA ILE A 1001 62.40 45.47 -39.14
C ILE A 1001 61.10 44.98 -38.48
N ALA A 1002 60.30 45.91 -37.96
CA ALA A 1002 59.05 45.60 -37.29
C ALA A 1002 57.85 45.98 -38.17
N ILE A 1003 56.70 45.34 -37.94
CA ILE A 1003 55.42 45.81 -38.46
C ILE A 1003 55.10 47.15 -37.80
N ASP A 1004 54.77 48.18 -38.58
CA ASP A 1004 54.46 49.52 -38.09
C ASP A 1004 53.17 49.49 -37.27
N SER A 1005 53.32 49.71 -35.96
CA SER A 1005 52.21 49.71 -34.98
C SER A 1005 51.18 50.82 -35.21
N TYR A 1006 51.46 51.81 -36.07
CA TYR A 1006 50.55 52.92 -36.38
C TYR A 1006 49.95 52.84 -37.79
N ALA A 1007 50.40 51.91 -38.62
CA ALA A 1007 49.88 51.74 -39.97
C ALA A 1007 48.60 50.87 -39.98
N SER A 1008 47.69 51.19 -40.91
CA SER A 1008 46.49 50.38 -41.14
C SER A 1008 46.80 49.17 -42.03
N VAL A 1009 46.33 47.99 -41.59
CA VAL A 1009 46.38 46.76 -42.39
C VAL A 1009 45.35 46.83 -43.51
N ARG A 1010 45.72 46.38 -44.71
CA ARG A 1010 44.82 46.38 -45.88
C ARG A 1010 44.44 44.96 -46.24
N VAL A 1011 43.14 44.69 -46.38
CA VAL A 1011 42.65 43.41 -46.91
C VAL A 1011 42.82 43.41 -48.43
N LYS A 1012 43.59 42.46 -48.96
CA LYS A 1012 43.77 42.27 -50.40
C LYS A 1012 42.77 41.26 -50.96
N SER A 1013 42.53 40.17 -50.26
CA SER A 1013 41.52 39.16 -50.60
C SER A 1013 40.99 38.52 -49.32
N HIS A 1014 39.71 38.13 -49.32
CA HIS A 1014 39.06 37.53 -48.18
C HIS A 1014 37.92 36.61 -48.67
N ILE A 1015 38.26 35.33 -48.88
CA ILE A 1015 37.39 34.33 -49.49
C ILE A 1015 37.34 33.06 -48.62
N PRO A 1016 36.41 32.11 -48.86
CA PRO A 1016 36.23 30.94 -47.99
C PRO A 1016 37.49 30.10 -47.71
N VAL A 1017 38.45 30.08 -48.63
CA VAL A 1017 39.65 29.24 -48.55
C VAL A 1017 40.94 29.99 -48.18
N GLY A 1018 40.85 31.28 -47.82
CA GLY A 1018 42.04 32.07 -47.50
C GLY A 1018 41.77 33.56 -47.27
N THR A 1019 42.65 34.22 -46.51
CA THR A 1019 42.64 35.69 -46.35
C THR A 1019 44.02 36.25 -46.59
N ALA A 1020 44.10 37.23 -47.46
CA ALA A 1020 45.33 37.91 -47.82
C ALA A 1020 45.33 39.34 -47.29
N LEU A 1021 46.34 39.68 -46.50
CA LEU A 1021 46.49 40.97 -45.85
C LEU A 1021 47.81 41.64 -46.28
N ILE A 1022 47.81 42.96 -46.31
CA ILE A 1022 49.01 43.78 -46.54
C ILE A 1022 49.26 44.59 -45.28
N PHE A 1023 50.43 44.38 -44.68
CA PHE A 1023 50.98 45.10 -43.55
C PHE A 1023 52.02 46.11 -44.05
N GLN A 1024 52.26 47.15 -43.25
CA GLN A 1024 53.34 48.10 -43.49
C GLN A 1024 54.43 47.89 -42.43
N LEU A 1025 55.69 47.88 -42.86
CA LEU A 1025 56.88 47.72 -42.05
C LEU A 1025 57.45 49.11 -41.68
N GLY A 1026 58.19 49.19 -40.57
CA GLY A 1026 58.75 50.43 -40.04
C GLY A 1026 59.90 51.02 -40.87
N ARG A 1027 60.49 50.23 -41.78
CA ARG A 1027 61.47 50.67 -42.79
C ARG A 1027 61.33 49.83 -44.05
N GLU A 1028 61.97 50.26 -45.13
CA GLU A 1028 62.09 49.46 -46.35
C GLU A 1028 62.88 48.17 -46.10
N VAL A 1029 62.44 47.09 -46.76
CA VAL A 1029 63.04 45.75 -46.70
C VAL A 1029 64.37 45.76 -47.46
N THR A 1030 65.41 45.20 -46.84
CA THR A 1030 66.73 44.97 -47.45
C THR A 1030 66.89 43.50 -47.85
N PHE A 1031 67.95 43.18 -48.60
CA PHE A 1031 68.23 41.80 -49.02
C PHE A 1031 68.54 40.89 -47.82
N ASP A 1032 69.33 41.37 -46.85
CA ASP A 1032 69.60 40.67 -45.58
C ASP A 1032 68.32 40.30 -44.80
N ASP A 1033 67.31 41.19 -44.83
CA ASP A 1033 66.03 40.93 -44.16
C ASP A 1033 65.28 39.74 -44.79
N LEU A 1034 65.47 39.46 -46.09
CA LEU A 1034 64.84 38.30 -46.73
C LEU A 1034 65.49 36.98 -46.33
N LEU A 1035 66.80 36.95 -46.17
CA LEU A 1035 67.56 35.75 -45.81
C LEU A 1035 67.33 35.36 -44.34
N LEU A 1036 67.45 36.35 -43.45
CA LEU A 1036 67.47 36.14 -42.00
C LEU A 1036 66.14 36.47 -41.33
N GLY A 1037 65.26 37.22 -42.01
CA GLY A 1037 63.99 37.64 -41.45
C GLY A 1037 62.96 36.53 -41.42
N ARG A 1038 62.19 36.48 -40.34
CA ARG A 1038 61.04 35.59 -40.19
C ARG A 1038 59.84 36.38 -39.68
N ILE A 1039 58.67 36.09 -40.25
CA ILE A 1039 57.40 36.48 -39.63
C ILE A 1039 56.98 35.36 -38.68
N THR A 1040 56.62 35.75 -37.47
CA THR A 1040 56.22 34.85 -36.40
C THR A 1040 54.84 35.25 -35.91
N ILE A 1041 53.94 34.28 -35.82
CA ILE A 1041 52.71 34.44 -35.05
C ILE A 1041 53.11 34.33 -33.57
N ASN A 1042 53.08 35.43 -32.84
CA ASN A 1042 53.50 35.48 -31.44
C ASN A 1042 52.34 35.63 -30.45
N ALA A 1043 51.14 35.94 -30.94
CA ALA A 1043 49.90 35.84 -30.19
C ALA A 1043 48.78 35.40 -31.15
N GLY A 1044 48.77 34.11 -31.43
CA GLY A 1044 47.88 33.45 -32.39
C GLY A 1044 46.41 33.52 -32.00
N GLU A 1045 46.09 33.67 -30.71
CA GLU A 1045 44.77 34.00 -30.17
C GLU A 1045 44.11 35.25 -30.80
N LYS A 1046 44.92 36.16 -31.35
CA LYS A 1046 44.50 37.37 -32.07
C LYS A 1046 44.29 37.16 -33.57
N ILE A 1047 44.66 36.00 -34.11
CA ILE A 1047 44.54 35.62 -35.51
C ILE A 1047 43.60 34.43 -35.59
N ARG A 1048 42.30 34.72 -35.67
CA ARG A 1048 41.25 33.69 -35.68
C ARG A 1048 40.71 33.45 -37.08
N ASP A 1049 40.20 32.25 -37.32
CA ASP A 1049 39.42 31.98 -38.53
C ASP A 1049 38.07 32.72 -38.53
N PHE A 1050 37.36 32.70 -39.64
CA PHE A 1050 36.10 33.44 -39.83
C PHE A 1050 35.02 33.04 -38.83
N SER A 1051 35.00 31.77 -38.44
CA SER A 1051 34.12 31.24 -37.41
C SER A 1051 34.49 31.72 -36.00
N LYS A 1052 35.69 32.31 -35.82
CA LYS A 1052 36.27 32.72 -34.51
C LYS A 1052 36.59 31.53 -33.58
N LEU A 1053 36.49 30.34 -34.15
CA LEU A 1053 36.51 29.05 -33.49
C LEU A 1053 37.93 28.50 -33.39
N ASN A 1054 38.73 28.62 -34.46
CA ASN A 1054 40.16 28.30 -34.44
C ASN A 1054 41.01 29.57 -34.35
N HIS A 1055 42.11 29.51 -33.62
CA HIS A 1055 43.15 30.53 -33.59
C HIS A 1055 44.47 29.96 -34.11
N ALA A 1056 45.34 30.84 -34.60
CA ALA A 1056 46.62 30.41 -35.15
C ALA A 1056 47.56 29.86 -34.05
N ASP A 1057 48.46 28.95 -34.40
CA ASP A 1057 49.43 28.43 -33.44
C ASP A 1057 50.48 29.51 -33.08
N ASP A 1058 50.74 29.68 -31.78
CA ASP A 1058 51.85 30.48 -31.30
C ASP A 1058 53.20 29.91 -31.74
N ASN A 1059 54.12 30.80 -32.09
CA ASN A 1059 55.45 30.50 -32.64
C ASN A 1059 55.44 29.86 -34.03
N HIS A 1060 54.32 29.90 -34.75
CA HIS A 1060 54.32 29.58 -36.17
C HIS A 1060 55.24 30.57 -36.90
N ASN A 1061 56.37 30.06 -37.40
CA ASN A 1061 57.41 30.83 -38.06
C ASN A 1061 57.37 30.60 -39.56
N HIS A 1062 57.32 31.68 -40.34
CA HIS A 1062 57.43 31.65 -41.79
C HIS A 1062 58.53 32.59 -42.26
N VAL A 1063 59.07 32.37 -43.45
CA VAL A 1063 60.07 33.29 -44.05
C VAL A 1063 59.48 34.69 -44.23
N LEU A 1064 60.28 35.75 -44.14
CA LEU A 1064 59.78 37.12 -44.32
C LEU A 1064 59.19 37.33 -45.74
N SER A 1065 59.75 36.64 -46.73
CA SER A 1065 59.21 36.56 -48.08
C SER A 1065 59.55 35.20 -48.68
N ASP A 1066 58.56 34.51 -49.25
CA ASP A 1066 58.79 33.28 -50.03
C ASP A 1066 59.49 33.56 -51.37
N PHE A 1067 59.44 34.81 -51.83
CA PHE A 1067 60.07 35.25 -53.07
C PHE A 1067 60.91 36.51 -52.86
N ALA A 1068 62.13 36.54 -53.37
CA ALA A 1068 62.98 37.74 -53.36
C ALA A 1068 62.54 38.76 -54.42
N LEU A 1069 61.37 39.37 -54.22
CA LEU A 1069 60.82 40.37 -55.14
C LEU A 1069 61.68 41.64 -55.13
N GLY A 1070 62.23 41.99 -56.28
CA GLY A 1070 63.16 43.12 -56.42
C GLY A 1070 64.57 42.84 -55.89
N GLY A 1071 64.91 41.59 -55.55
CA GLY A 1071 66.25 41.21 -55.11
C GLY A 1071 67.21 40.81 -56.21
N ILE A 1072 66.70 40.45 -57.38
CA ILE A 1072 67.51 40.15 -58.56
C ILE A 1072 66.98 40.99 -59.71
N ASP A 1073 67.75 41.98 -60.12
CA ASP A 1073 67.58 42.62 -61.40
C ASP A 1073 68.17 41.70 -62.45
N VAL A 1074 67.42 41.46 -63.53
CA VAL A 1074 68.04 40.81 -64.66
C VAL A 1074 68.42 41.83 -65.71
N LEU A 1075 69.72 41.91 -65.94
CA LEU A 1075 70.31 42.98 -66.74
C LEU A 1075 70.09 42.72 -68.22
N TYR A 1076 70.44 41.51 -68.66
CA TYR A 1076 70.39 41.11 -70.07
C TYR A 1076 70.52 39.59 -70.19
N GLY A 1077 70.14 39.06 -71.35
CA GLY A 1077 70.57 37.72 -71.77
C GLY A 1077 71.24 37.80 -73.13
N TYR A 1078 72.01 36.80 -73.52
CA TYR A 1078 72.57 36.69 -74.85
C TYR A 1078 72.86 35.23 -75.18
N ASP A 1079 72.79 34.86 -76.46
CA ASP A 1079 73.32 33.57 -76.91
C ASP A 1079 74.86 33.66 -77.05
N ASN A 1080 75.58 32.58 -76.71
CA ASN A 1080 77.05 32.57 -76.67
C ASN A 1080 77.73 32.63 -78.07
N LYS A 1081 77.02 33.05 -79.13
CA LYS A 1081 77.57 33.12 -80.49
C LYS A 1081 78.29 34.42 -80.83
N PHE A 1082 78.13 35.50 -80.06
CA PHE A 1082 78.84 36.79 -80.25
C PHE A 1082 78.94 37.26 -81.73
N GLN A 1083 77.99 36.89 -82.59
CA GLN A 1083 78.02 37.18 -84.03
C GLN A 1083 77.05 38.32 -84.38
N ILE A 1084 77.64 39.47 -84.71
CA ILE A 1084 76.96 40.71 -85.09
C ILE A 1084 76.33 40.56 -86.48
N LEU A 1085 75.01 40.71 -86.59
CA LEU A 1085 74.30 40.86 -87.87
C LEU A 1085 73.47 42.16 -87.91
N GLY A 1086 74.09 43.24 -88.39
CA GLY A 1086 73.38 44.40 -88.97
C GLY A 1086 73.34 45.66 -88.11
N GLU A 1087 73.77 46.77 -88.71
CA GLU A 1087 74.16 48.04 -88.09
C GLU A 1087 73.01 48.86 -87.46
N GLY A 1088 73.19 49.17 -86.17
CA GLY A 1088 72.52 50.21 -85.40
C GLY A 1088 73.24 50.29 -84.05
N VAL A 1089 74.16 51.25 -83.93
CA VAL A 1089 75.20 51.34 -82.88
C VAL A 1089 74.66 51.06 -81.48
N LEU A 1090 75.26 50.07 -80.83
CA LEU A 1090 75.23 49.94 -79.40
C LEU A 1090 76.67 49.69 -78.85
N ALA A 1091 77.09 50.43 -77.82
CA ALA A 1091 78.45 50.64 -77.29
C ALA A 1091 78.87 49.60 -76.23
N GLU A 1092 80.11 49.69 -75.76
CA GLU A 1092 80.67 48.92 -74.64
C GLU A 1092 79.72 49.02 -73.41
N GLY A 1093 79.03 47.91 -73.09
CA GLY A 1093 77.90 47.89 -72.15
C GLY A 1093 76.53 47.56 -72.73
N GLU A 1094 76.43 47.18 -74.01
CA GLU A 1094 75.12 46.82 -74.60
C GLU A 1094 74.99 45.34 -74.95
N TRP A 1095 74.03 44.74 -74.25
CA TRP A 1095 73.70 43.34 -74.19
C TRP A 1095 72.18 43.23 -74.40
N THR A 1096 71.71 42.40 -75.32
CA THR A 1096 70.26 42.32 -75.59
C THR A 1096 69.74 40.90 -75.72
N LEU A 1097 69.09 40.48 -74.66
CA LEU A 1097 67.82 39.77 -74.66
C LEU A 1097 67.10 40.38 -73.48
N ARG A 1098 65.87 40.88 -73.68
CA ARG A 1098 64.74 40.91 -72.72
C ARG A 1098 63.48 41.48 -73.40
N ASP A 1099 62.33 40.79 -73.35
CA ASP A 1099 61.09 41.48 -72.92
C ASP A 1099 60.39 40.59 -71.91
N PHE A 1100 60.40 41.05 -70.66
CA PHE A 1100 59.83 40.39 -69.50
C PHE A 1100 58.57 41.15 -69.01
N THR A 1101 57.87 41.87 -69.91
CA THR A 1101 56.70 42.72 -69.60
C THR A 1101 55.45 42.50 -70.47
N GLY A 1102 55.44 41.57 -71.42
CA GLY A 1102 54.18 41.17 -72.07
C GLY A 1102 53.67 42.06 -73.22
N THR A 1103 54.55 42.48 -74.15
CA THR A 1103 54.12 42.81 -75.53
C THR A 1103 55.14 42.33 -76.59
N LYS A 1104 54.76 41.33 -77.40
CA LYS A 1104 55.62 40.74 -78.45
C LYS A 1104 56.01 41.76 -79.54
N LEU A 1105 57.29 42.09 -79.66
CA LEU A 1105 57.90 42.75 -80.82
C LEU A 1105 58.87 41.80 -81.56
N THR A 1106 59.05 41.98 -82.87
CA THR A 1106 59.80 41.08 -83.76
C THR A 1106 61.34 41.07 -83.58
N THR A 1107 61.88 41.89 -82.69
CA THR A 1107 63.34 42.04 -82.46
C THR A 1107 63.90 41.12 -81.37
N ASN A 1108 63.06 40.36 -80.67
CA ASN A 1108 63.45 39.49 -79.53
C ASN A 1108 63.36 38.00 -79.87
N LYS A 1109 64.01 37.54 -80.95
CA LYS A 1109 64.06 36.11 -81.28
C LYS A 1109 65.45 35.57 -80.98
N MET A 1110 65.51 34.45 -80.24
CA MET A 1110 66.73 33.68 -80.14
C MET A 1110 67.17 33.22 -81.52
N LEU A 1111 68.48 33.30 -81.78
CA LEU A 1111 68.98 33.05 -83.12
C LEU A 1111 69.50 31.63 -83.35
N THR A 1112 69.76 30.78 -82.33
CA THR A 1112 70.27 29.41 -82.60
C THR A 1112 70.17 28.42 -81.42
N ASP A 1113 70.32 27.11 -81.70
CA ASP A 1113 70.53 25.95 -80.78
C ASP A 1113 71.83 26.03 -79.93
N THR A 1114 72.13 27.15 -79.25
CA THR A 1114 73.34 27.30 -78.41
C THR A 1114 73.02 27.84 -77.03
N ASP A 1115 73.93 27.64 -76.09
CA ASP A 1115 73.80 28.09 -74.71
C ASP A 1115 73.48 29.59 -74.60
N ILE A 1116 72.55 29.93 -73.70
CA ILE A 1116 72.17 31.31 -73.38
C ILE A 1116 72.82 31.69 -72.07
N THR A 1117 73.52 32.81 -72.07
CA THR A 1117 73.95 33.43 -70.83
C THR A 1117 72.93 34.48 -70.39
N ILE A 1118 72.37 34.31 -69.21
CA ILE A 1118 71.54 35.31 -68.54
C ILE A 1118 72.39 36.01 -67.47
N ALA A 1119 72.63 37.30 -67.66
CA ALA A 1119 73.30 38.13 -66.68
C ALA A 1119 72.29 38.80 -65.76
N THR A 1120 72.44 38.55 -64.48
CA THR A 1120 71.61 39.08 -63.41
C THR A 1120 72.49 39.90 -62.45
N ARG A 1121 71.87 40.70 -61.59
CA ARG A 1121 72.53 41.46 -60.54
C ARG A 1121 71.65 41.51 -59.30
N LEU A 1122 72.26 41.36 -58.13
CA LEU A 1122 71.58 41.59 -56.86
C LEU A 1122 71.14 43.06 -56.74
N SER A 1123 69.91 43.30 -56.28
CA SER A 1123 69.32 44.64 -56.19
C SER A 1123 68.74 44.90 -54.79
N PRO A 1124 69.06 46.03 -54.12
CA PRO A 1124 70.02 47.07 -54.52
C PRO A 1124 71.48 46.62 -54.28
N ASN A 1125 72.44 47.24 -54.99
CA ASN A 1125 73.88 46.94 -54.88
C ASN A 1125 74.40 46.99 -53.42
N GLY A 1126 74.49 45.82 -52.75
CA GLY A 1126 74.97 45.62 -51.38
C GLY A 1126 76.29 44.83 -51.31
N ASP A 1127 76.87 44.75 -50.10
CA ASP A 1127 78.19 44.17 -49.81
C ASP A 1127 78.26 42.64 -50.10
N VAL A 1128 79.45 42.17 -50.48
CA VAL A 1128 79.63 41.22 -51.60
C VAL A 1128 79.73 39.72 -51.24
N ASP A 1129 79.29 39.27 -50.05
CA ASP A 1129 79.44 37.87 -49.62
C ASP A 1129 78.09 37.18 -49.33
N GLU A 1130 77.29 36.95 -50.37
CA GLU A 1130 76.02 36.20 -50.25
C GLU A 1130 75.98 34.96 -51.16
N GLU A 1131 75.22 33.95 -50.70
CA GLU A 1131 75.19 32.56 -51.17
C GLU A 1131 75.02 32.38 -52.69
N ALA A 1132 75.47 31.24 -53.21
CA ALA A 1132 75.32 30.90 -54.63
C ALA A 1132 73.83 30.82 -55.02
N ILE A 1133 73.43 31.57 -56.05
CA ILE A 1133 72.05 31.58 -56.53
C ILE A 1133 71.90 30.50 -57.60
N THR A 1134 70.76 29.81 -57.61
CA THR A 1134 70.41 28.85 -58.65
C THR A 1134 69.24 29.39 -59.47
N MET A 1135 69.33 29.31 -60.79
CA MET A 1135 68.22 29.67 -61.68
C MET A 1135 67.39 28.42 -61.97
N ILE A 1136 66.08 28.51 -61.78
CA ILE A 1136 65.15 27.44 -62.15
C ILE A 1136 64.55 27.76 -63.51
N LEU A 1137 64.52 26.78 -64.41
CA LEU A 1137 64.04 26.95 -65.76
C LEU A 1137 63.15 25.79 -66.19
N ASP A 1138 62.06 26.12 -66.89
CA ASP A 1138 61.23 25.15 -67.60
C ASP A 1138 60.79 25.73 -68.94
N VAL A 1139 60.64 24.84 -69.90
CA VAL A 1139 60.36 25.06 -71.30
C VAL A 1139 58.93 24.65 -71.64
N ASP A 1140 58.30 23.82 -70.79
CA ASP A 1140 56.96 23.29 -70.95
C ASP A 1140 56.28 23.10 -69.57
N PRO A 1141 55.92 24.22 -68.89
CA PRO A 1141 55.35 24.17 -67.55
C PRO A 1141 54.06 23.35 -67.52
N VAL A 1142 53.99 22.40 -66.58
CA VAL A 1142 52.84 21.52 -66.40
C VAL A 1142 51.62 22.33 -65.97
N SER A 1143 50.50 22.23 -66.69
CA SER A 1143 49.28 23.03 -66.41
C SER A 1143 48.79 22.91 -64.96
N ASP A 1144 48.91 21.70 -64.39
CA ASP A 1144 48.45 21.39 -63.03
C ASP A 1144 49.43 21.87 -61.94
N SER A 1145 50.60 22.36 -62.35
CA SER A 1145 51.63 23.01 -61.49
C SER A 1145 51.55 24.54 -61.51
N LEU A 1146 50.63 25.10 -62.30
CA LEU A 1146 50.38 26.55 -62.32
C LEU A 1146 49.66 27.00 -61.04
N SER A 1147 49.71 28.31 -60.78
CA SER A 1147 49.25 28.98 -59.57
C SER A 1147 47.73 29.06 -59.41
N THR A 1148 46.99 27.98 -59.68
CA THR A 1148 45.52 27.96 -59.64
C THR A 1148 44.97 28.24 -58.24
N ILE A 1149 45.63 27.70 -57.19
CA ILE A 1149 45.26 27.97 -55.79
C ILE A 1149 45.55 29.42 -55.43
N TYR A 1150 46.75 29.92 -55.74
CA TYR A 1150 47.10 31.30 -55.44
C TYR A 1150 46.19 32.30 -56.17
N ASN A 1151 45.93 32.09 -57.46
CA ASN A 1151 45.03 32.94 -58.23
C ASN A 1151 43.63 32.96 -57.64
N PHE A 1152 43.13 31.79 -57.23
CA PHE A 1152 41.85 31.67 -56.54
C PHE A 1152 41.88 32.42 -55.20
N ASN A 1153 42.90 32.19 -54.35
CA ASN A 1153 43.07 32.81 -53.03
C ASN A 1153 43.23 34.33 -53.06
N THR A 1154 43.82 34.86 -54.12
CA THR A 1154 44.24 36.26 -54.19
C THR A 1154 43.44 37.09 -55.20
N ASP A 1155 42.50 36.45 -55.91
CA ASP A 1155 41.79 37.01 -57.06
C ASP A 1155 42.77 37.61 -58.10
N SER A 1156 43.80 36.84 -58.43
CA SER A 1156 44.83 37.22 -59.42
C SER A 1156 44.84 36.29 -60.62
N ASP A 1157 45.52 36.71 -61.67
CA ASP A 1157 45.67 36.00 -62.95
C ASP A 1157 47.13 35.62 -63.23
N TRP A 1158 47.95 35.52 -62.18
CA TRP A 1158 49.39 35.30 -62.33
C TRP A 1158 49.68 33.88 -62.81
N THR A 1159 50.77 33.71 -63.54
CA THR A 1159 51.22 32.41 -64.07
C THR A 1159 52.51 32.01 -63.35
N ILE A 1160 52.38 31.58 -62.10
CA ILE A 1160 53.51 31.14 -61.27
C ILE A 1160 53.52 29.61 -61.25
N TRP A 1161 54.69 29.00 -61.39
CA TRP A 1161 54.92 27.58 -61.16
C TRP A 1161 56.24 27.42 -60.41
N LEU A 1162 56.39 26.29 -59.69
CA LEU A 1162 57.55 26.04 -58.85
C LEU A 1162 58.05 24.61 -59.05
N PRO A 1163 59.37 24.38 -59.01
CA PRO A 1163 59.97 23.04 -59.14
C PRO A 1163 59.56 22.12 -57.98
N THR A 1164 59.28 22.71 -56.82
CA THR A 1164 58.85 22.03 -55.60
C THR A 1164 57.37 22.27 -55.33
N LEU A 1165 56.73 21.30 -54.67
CA LEU A 1165 55.34 21.44 -54.25
C LEU A 1165 55.27 22.49 -53.12
N LEU A 1166 54.64 23.63 -53.41
CA LEU A 1166 54.23 24.61 -52.41
C LEU A 1166 52.70 24.71 -52.46
N PRO A 1167 51.98 24.02 -51.55
CA PRO A 1167 50.51 23.88 -51.60
C PRO A 1167 49.73 25.20 -51.65
N ALA A 1168 50.28 26.27 -51.07
CA ALA A 1168 49.70 27.62 -51.10
C ALA A 1168 49.66 28.25 -52.50
N LEU A 1169 50.53 27.77 -53.39
CA LEU A 1169 50.72 28.29 -54.75
C LEU A 1169 50.13 27.33 -55.77
N SER A 1170 50.55 26.06 -55.72
CA SER A 1170 50.08 25.02 -56.64
C SER A 1170 49.93 23.65 -55.98
N LYS A 1171 49.01 22.84 -56.49
CA LYS A 1171 48.72 21.47 -56.00
C LYS A 1171 49.76 20.45 -56.44
N THR A 1172 50.59 20.78 -57.42
CA THR A 1172 51.56 19.85 -58.02
C THR A 1172 52.90 20.53 -58.19
N ALA A 1173 53.98 19.86 -57.80
CA ALA A 1173 55.33 20.31 -58.11
C ALA A 1173 55.58 20.27 -59.63
N ASN A 1174 56.32 21.23 -60.17
CA ASN A 1174 56.76 21.17 -61.55
C ASN A 1174 58.03 20.29 -61.68
N ALA A 1175 57.84 18.97 -61.69
CA ALA A 1175 58.92 18.00 -61.80
C ALA A 1175 59.71 18.06 -63.13
N LYS A 1176 59.25 18.85 -64.12
CA LYS A 1176 59.97 19.08 -65.38
C LYS A 1176 60.97 20.23 -65.33
N ALA A 1177 60.87 21.08 -64.31
CA ALA A 1177 61.80 22.18 -64.13
C ALA A 1177 63.22 21.66 -63.85
N LYS A 1178 64.22 22.33 -64.43
CA LYS A 1178 65.63 22.01 -64.21
C LYS A 1178 66.34 23.19 -63.53
N GLU A 1179 67.35 22.85 -62.75
CA GLU A 1179 68.24 23.82 -62.10
C GLU A 1179 69.42 24.17 -63.03
N VAL A 1180 69.73 25.45 -63.12
CA VAL A 1180 70.88 26.00 -63.83
C VAL A 1180 71.78 26.69 -62.81
N ALA A 1181 72.95 26.11 -62.60
CA ALA A 1181 73.93 26.64 -61.65
C ALA A 1181 74.56 27.94 -62.15
N GLN A 1182 74.95 28.79 -61.21
CA GLN A 1182 75.74 30.00 -61.47
C GLN A 1182 77.16 29.61 -61.93
N GLU A 1183 77.65 30.21 -63.02
CA GLU A 1183 78.99 29.89 -63.54
C GLU A 1183 80.10 30.82 -63.02
N THR A 1184 79.90 32.15 -62.94
CA THR A 1184 80.76 33.15 -62.25
C THR A 1184 80.29 34.59 -62.57
N GLY A 1185 80.52 35.56 -61.68
CA GLY A 1185 80.26 37.00 -61.90
C GLY A 1185 81.19 37.87 -61.04
N GLU A 1186 81.34 39.15 -61.37
CA GLU A 1186 82.07 40.14 -60.57
C GLU A 1186 81.10 40.92 -59.66
N ASP A 1187 81.49 41.15 -58.41
CA ASP A 1187 80.72 41.88 -57.39
C ASP A 1187 79.26 41.41 -57.21
N ALA A 1188 78.27 42.26 -57.48
CA ALA A 1188 76.85 41.96 -57.35
C ALA A 1188 76.25 41.22 -58.56
N GLU A 1189 76.99 41.03 -59.65
CA GLU A 1189 76.51 40.37 -60.87
C GLU A 1189 76.62 38.84 -60.78
N ARG A 1190 75.66 38.14 -61.38
CA ARG A 1190 75.56 36.66 -61.40
C ARG A 1190 75.16 36.22 -62.80
N ASN A 1191 76.01 35.43 -63.45
CA ASN A 1191 75.73 34.89 -64.79
C ASN A 1191 75.28 33.42 -64.71
N PHE A 1192 74.23 33.11 -65.47
CA PHE A 1192 73.69 31.77 -65.62
C PHE A 1192 73.82 31.33 -67.06
N ILE A 1193 74.48 30.22 -67.32
CA ILE A 1193 74.54 29.63 -68.65
C ILE A 1193 73.49 28.54 -68.73
N ILE A 1194 72.45 28.79 -69.51
CA ILE A 1194 71.42 27.82 -69.84
C ILE A 1194 71.92 27.01 -71.03
N PRO A 1195 72.29 25.73 -70.85
CA PRO A 1195 72.82 24.92 -71.93
C PRO A 1195 71.74 24.62 -72.95
N ASN A 1196 71.96 24.98 -74.20
CA ASN A 1196 71.07 24.63 -75.31
C ASN A 1196 71.85 24.13 -76.54
N ASP A 1197 73.17 24.04 -76.45
CA ASP A 1197 74.01 23.37 -77.43
C ASP A 1197 73.61 21.88 -77.54
N SER A 1198 73.26 21.45 -78.76
CA SER A 1198 72.99 20.06 -79.12
C SER A 1198 74.07 19.05 -78.72
N GLY A 1199 75.31 19.51 -78.45
CA GLY A 1199 76.41 18.69 -77.95
C GLY A 1199 76.44 18.49 -76.43
N ASN A 1200 75.65 19.26 -75.67
CA ASN A 1200 75.59 19.16 -74.21
C ASN A 1200 74.47 18.19 -73.78
N PRO A 1201 74.75 17.13 -72.99
CA PRO A 1201 73.73 16.19 -72.53
C PRO A 1201 72.64 16.85 -71.67
N ASP A 1202 72.91 18.00 -71.06
CA ASP A 1202 71.97 18.74 -70.22
C ASP A 1202 71.15 19.79 -71.01
N SER A 1203 71.28 19.82 -72.34
CA SER A 1203 70.58 20.75 -73.23
C SER A 1203 69.06 20.80 -73.03
N PHE A 1204 68.49 21.99 -73.12
CA PHE A 1204 67.03 22.23 -73.09
C PHE A 1204 66.33 21.97 -74.44
N ASN A 1205 67.07 21.79 -75.54
CA ASN A 1205 66.58 21.51 -76.90
C ASN A 1205 65.52 22.50 -77.44
N TRP A 1206 65.67 23.79 -77.15
CA TRP A 1206 64.85 24.83 -77.78
C TRP A 1206 65.16 24.96 -79.26
N LYS A 1207 64.14 25.21 -80.06
CA LYS A 1207 64.23 25.35 -81.52
C LYS A 1207 64.28 26.81 -81.91
N ASP A 1208 64.85 27.08 -83.09
CA ASP A 1208 64.80 28.40 -83.72
C ASP A 1208 63.38 29.01 -83.71
N GLY A 1209 63.20 30.06 -82.90
CA GLY A 1209 61.96 30.82 -82.79
C GLY A 1209 61.03 30.47 -81.63
N ASP A 1210 61.39 29.49 -80.78
CA ASP A 1210 60.89 29.39 -79.40
C ASP A 1210 61.33 30.62 -78.58
#